data_AF-A0AAF3F1J5-F1
#
_entry.id   AF-A0AAF3F1J5-F1
#
_cell.length_a   1.000
_cell.length_b   1.000
_cell.length_c   1.000
_cell.angle_alpha   90.00
_cell.angle_beta   90.00
_cell.angle_gamma   90.00
#
_symmetry.space_group_name_H-M   'P 1'
#
loop_
_entity.id
_entity.type
_entity.pdbx_description
1 polymer ?
#
loop_
_entity_poly.entity_id
_entity_poly.type
_entity_poly.pdbx_seq_one_letter_code
_entity_poly.pdbx_strand_id
1 'polypeptide(L)'
;MAPIVADEVEVIVQHDWFQSISTPPHKFFVGMRQSETKTTFFDAIVSPKDGSIEVERTDRIAAHVKGRSLQVFLNTGESTYFVAPLIEFGVIHKASIQTVDVTPSGSMMLTSDANGILRVSSTTDGRLLRELEGHSLHLSSAKVFPSGLVVLAGGGDLQLRVWSIETAEIARTLKGHRMAITDAQIIGIGKDVISCSRDGTGKRWNCGRGECDITWSPDAGECNSIALSPDAMKVAIACSLNKIAIYPIDGDVMLTSISVPGSPSSLAFSPCGSRLACGDENGAVYVFDPHSGQLILHLRTKRGRVEKVAWRPEGIFVAYHNGTIAVYDADDFKPYPKFELSGGDCDPIYDFCFHNDERMLAQTLLRVRFPIAQAIRGKRNKFKPKIAKTRPERTPSVCALDHFDFYYKPFFGKSSWESNVALLQEEGTFDLLKKVQDGTADKNTTKKMKKMNELAKEETQKIFAEMDGGASTSNLLKTAEELDMMRTEAGMGEFNPTRGELSQGERHFGNTKLKKEQKELQITGYEGEGIRLPSRPHFISYPKNLRIQVMQRCDISRYPPPMRDESQVPGWWLLDGGSVVPILAMGFEEGDTFMDMCAAPGGKSLLALLTKLPKKIICNDYKLARLGDLKRSLSIYVPAECPDAEKIILKRKDASNLAQWDEFNVYDKVLADVPCLSDRLSVGQDEGNLFELQHTQKRLDLPQLQTKILINALRSARVGGSVVYSTCTLSPSQNEAVIENAVAIAEQQFGIKVVEESLSLLKNHLAATGLYRFNDETQRGILVLPFLPSNFGPMYVCKLHRLK
;
A
#
# COMPACT_ATOMS: atom_id res chain seq x y z
N MET A 1 -13.32 -21.32 -40.56
CA MET A 1 -13.57 -22.49 -39.69
C MET A 1 -15.04 -22.48 -39.32
N ALA A 2 -15.73 -23.61 -39.45
CA ALA A 2 -17.14 -23.70 -39.06
C ALA A 2 -17.26 -23.53 -37.53
N PRO A 3 -18.20 -22.72 -37.04
CA PRO A 3 -18.38 -22.51 -35.60
C PRO A 3 -18.77 -23.82 -34.93
N ILE A 4 -18.10 -24.17 -33.82
CA ILE A 4 -18.43 -25.33 -32.99
C ILE A 4 -19.72 -24.99 -32.24
N VAL A 5 -20.86 -25.41 -32.78
CA VAL A 5 -22.13 -25.45 -32.06
C VAL A 5 -22.19 -26.82 -31.40
N ALA A 6 -21.98 -26.87 -30.10
CA ALA A 6 -22.06 -28.10 -29.37
C ALA A 6 -23.10 -28.01 -28.26
N ASP A 7 -24.05 -28.95 -28.29
CA ASP A 7 -24.99 -29.20 -27.22
C ASP A 7 -24.26 -30.01 -26.14
N GLU A 8 -24.01 -29.37 -25.00
CA GLU A 8 -23.33 -30.00 -23.88
C GLU A 8 -24.23 -31.05 -23.19
N VAL A 9 -23.67 -32.21 -22.82
CA VAL A 9 -24.29 -33.17 -21.89
C VAL A 9 -23.79 -32.87 -20.48
N GLU A 10 -24.71 -32.51 -19.59
CA GLU A 10 -24.39 -32.15 -18.21
C GLU A 10 -24.27 -33.41 -17.34
N VAL A 11 -23.16 -33.50 -16.61
CA VAL A 11 -22.93 -34.51 -15.57
C VAL A 11 -23.16 -33.86 -14.21
N ILE A 12 -23.97 -34.49 -13.37
CA ILE A 12 -24.33 -33.99 -12.04
C ILE A 12 -23.77 -34.96 -11.01
N VAL A 13 -23.16 -34.45 -9.95
CA VAL A 13 -22.67 -35.28 -8.84
C VAL A 13 -23.25 -34.73 -7.54
N GLN A 14 -23.67 -35.64 -6.65
CA GLN A 14 -24.16 -35.31 -5.31
C GLN A 14 -23.19 -34.37 -4.56
N HIS A 15 -23.70 -33.32 -3.89
CA HIS A 15 -22.86 -32.22 -3.40
C HIS A 15 -21.79 -32.63 -2.37
N ASP A 16 -22.05 -33.63 -1.55
CA ASP A 16 -21.21 -34.12 -0.45
C ASP A 16 -20.46 -35.42 -0.82
N TRP A 17 -20.30 -35.72 -2.12
CA TRP A 17 -19.60 -36.90 -2.62
C TRP A 17 -18.22 -37.11 -1.96
N PHE A 18 -17.52 -36.02 -1.64
CA PHE A 18 -16.21 -36.04 -0.99
C PHE A 18 -16.26 -36.50 0.47
N GLN A 19 -17.38 -36.29 1.18
CA GLN A 19 -17.62 -36.84 2.51
C GLN A 19 -17.89 -38.35 2.40
N SER A 20 -18.68 -38.77 1.42
CA SER A 20 -18.99 -40.18 1.16
C SER A 20 -17.74 -41.02 0.87
N ILE A 21 -16.72 -40.45 0.22
CA ILE A 21 -15.44 -41.14 -0.02
C ILE A 21 -14.61 -41.27 1.26
N SER A 22 -14.69 -40.31 2.18
CA SER A 22 -13.85 -40.28 3.39
C SER A 22 -14.26 -41.30 4.46
N THR A 23 -15.49 -41.80 4.41
CA THR A 23 -16.04 -42.79 5.35
C THR A 23 -16.73 -43.90 4.58
N PRO A 24 -16.07 -45.01 4.22
CA PRO A 24 -16.75 -46.18 3.65
C PRO A 24 -17.52 -46.96 4.74
N PRO A 25 -18.65 -47.64 4.42
CA PRO A 25 -19.28 -47.81 3.11
C PRO A 25 -20.41 -46.78 2.90
N HIS A 26 -20.16 -45.75 2.10
CA HIS A 26 -21.18 -44.78 1.70
C HIS A 26 -21.34 -44.79 0.18
N LYS A 27 -22.59 -44.65 -0.27
CA LYS A 27 -22.97 -44.46 -1.67
C LYS A 27 -23.22 -42.98 -1.94
N PHE A 28 -22.99 -42.54 -3.16
CA PHE A 28 -23.42 -41.21 -3.64
C PHE A 28 -23.98 -41.31 -5.06
N PHE A 29 -24.73 -40.30 -5.51
CA PHE A 29 -25.35 -40.34 -6.85
C PHE A 29 -24.54 -39.58 -7.90
N VAL A 30 -24.48 -40.14 -9.11
CA VAL A 30 -24.00 -39.49 -10.33
C VAL A 30 -25.16 -39.44 -11.34
N GLY A 31 -25.55 -38.24 -11.75
CA GLY A 31 -26.60 -37.97 -12.73
C GLY A 31 -26.05 -37.61 -14.10
N MET A 32 -26.77 -37.98 -15.15
CA MET A 32 -26.59 -37.42 -16.50
C MET A 32 -27.87 -36.73 -16.95
N ARG A 33 -27.73 -35.53 -17.49
CA ARG A 33 -28.83 -34.75 -18.04
C ARG A 33 -28.63 -34.54 -19.54
N GLN A 34 -29.45 -35.23 -20.34
CA GLN A 34 -29.39 -35.18 -21.80
C GLN A 34 -30.53 -34.34 -22.42
N SER A 35 -31.63 -34.12 -21.70
CA SER A 35 -32.77 -33.29 -22.12
C SER A 35 -33.31 -32.43 -20.98
N GLU A 36 -34.11 -31.40 -21.31
CA GLU A 36 -34.62 -30.40 -20.35
C GLU A 36 -35.36 -31.01 -19.15
N THR A 37 -35.94 -32.21 -19.28
CA THR A 37 -36.89 -32.77 -18.30
C THR A 37 -36.49 -34.09 -17.64
N LYS A 38 -35.42 -34.79 -18.09
CA LYS A 38 -35.07 -36.11 -17.55
C LYS A 38 -33.59 -36.22 -17.22
N THR A 39 -33.29 -36.22 -15.92
CA THR A 39 -31.99 -36.60 -15.36
C THR A 39 -32.01 -38.07 -14.99
N THR A 40 -31.05 -38.84 -15.46
CA THR A 40 -30.88 -40.25 -15.06
C THR A 40 -29.79 -40.33 -14.01
N PHE A 41 -30.14 -40.79 -12.80
CA PHE A 41 -29.20 -40.97 -11.70
C PHE A 41 -28.72 -42.42 -11.60
N PHE A 42 -27.45 -42.58 -11.25
CA PHE A 42 -26.77 -43.84 -11.03
C PHE A 42 -26.12 -43.83 -9.65
N ASP A 43 -26.20 -44.94 -8.92
CA ASP A 43 -25.53 -45.11 -7.63
C ASP A 43 -24.04 -45.33 -7.86
N ALA A 44 -23.19 -44.52 -7.25
CA ALA A 44 -21.75 -44.74 -7.18
C ALA A 44 -21.40 -45.33 -5.80
N ILE A 45 -20.82 -46.53 -5.81
CA ILE A 45 -20.45 -47.31 -4.63
C ILE A 45 -18.93 -47.24 -4.46
N VAL A 46 -18.47 -46.76 -3.30
CA VAL A 46 -17.04 -46.71 -2.97
C VAL A 46 -16.62 -48.07 -2.40
N SER A 47 -15.71 -48.76 -3.08
CA SER A 47 -15.16 -50.04 -2.64
C SER A 47 -14.35 -49.88 -1.35
N PRO A 48 -14.63 -50.68 -0.30
CA PRO A 48 -13.91 -50.60 0.97
C PRO A 48 -12.44 -51.04 0.89
N LYS A 49 -12.02 -51.75 -0.16
CA LYS A 49 -10.71 -52.42 -0.23
C LYS A 49 -9.62 -51.57 -0.86
N ASP A 50 -9.97 -50.81 -1.88
CA ASP A 50 -9.05 -50.08 -2.77
C ASP A 50 -9.53 -48.64 -3.05
N GLY A 51 -10.71 -48.25 -2.56
CA GLY A 51 -11.28 -46.92 -2.78
C GLY A 51 -11.73 -46.65 -4.22
N SER A 52 -11.78 -47.70 -5.07
CA SER A 52 -12.34 -47.61 -6.41
C SER A 52 -13.84 -47.32 -6.35
N ILE A 53 -14.35 -46.62 -7.36
CA ILE A 53 -15.77 -46.26 -7.43
C ILE A 53 -16.42 -47.10 -8.53
N GLU A 54 -17.32 -47.98 -8.12
CA GLU A 54 -18.17 -48.74 -9.03
C GLU A 54 -19.50 -48.00 -9.21
N VAL A 55 -19.81 -47.57 -10.43
CA VAL A 55 -21.10 -46.97 -10.75
C VAL A 55 -22.06 -48.09 -11.15
N GLU A 56 -23.17 -48.21 -10.41
CA GLU A 56 -24.12 -49.31 -10.52
C GLU A 56 -24.73 -49.40 -11.93
N ARG A 57 -24.51 -50.55 -12.58
CA ARG A 57 -25.24 -51.04 -13.76
C ARG A 57 -25.23 -50.16 -15.02
N THR A 58 -24.13 -49.52 -15.39
CA THR A 58 -23.96 -49.07 -16.80
C THR A 58 -22.52 -49.09 -17.28
N ASP A 59 -22.29 -49.54 -18.51
CA ASP A 59 -21.05 -49.31 -19.26
C ASP A 59 -20.89 -47.83 -19.67
N ARG A 60 -21.75 -46.91 -19.20
CA ARG A 60 -21.91 -45.53 -19.74
C ARG A 60 -21.08 -44.46 -19.03
N ILE A 61 -20.73 -44.71 -17.77
CA ILE A 61 -20.05 -43.76 -16.90
C ILE A 61 -19.05 -44.53 -16.05
N ALA A 62 -17.80 -44.06 -16.00
CA ALA A 62 -16.82 -44.52 -15.02
C ALA A 62 -16.38 -43.35 -14.14
N ALA A 63 -16.08 -43.61 -12.87
CA ALA A 63 -15.64 -42.58 -11.94
C ALA A 63 -14.35 -43.01 -11.22
N HIS A 64 -13.39 -42.10 -11.10
CA HIS A 64 -12.11 -42.37 -10.44
C HIS A 64 -11.71 -41.20 -9.54
N VAL A 65 -11.23 -41.50 -8.33
CA VAL A 65 -10.74 -40.48 -7.38
C VAL A 65 -9.27 -40.19 -7.63
N LYS A 66 -8.92 -38.93 -7.84
CA LYS A 66 -7.53 -38.47 -7.93
C LYS A 66 -7.32 -37.31 -6.95
N GLY A 67 -6.77 -37.63 -5.78
CA GLY A 67 -6.58 -36.65 -4.70
C GLY A 67 -7.93 -36.13 -4.18
N ARG A 68 -8.15 -34.80 -4.23
CA ARG A 68 -9.43 -34.14 -3.88
C ARG A 68 -10.39 -33.95 -5.06
N SER A 69 -10.13 -34.64 -6.17
CA SER A 69 -10.96 -34.55 -7.38
C SER A 69 -11.55 -35.91 -7.75
N LEU A 70 -12.77 -35.88 -8.29
CA LEU A 70 -13.48 -37.01 -8.87
C LEU A 70 -13.50 -36.82 -10.38
N GLN A 71 -12.81 -37.67 -11.10
CA GLN A 71 -12.87 -37.70 -12.56
C GLN A 71 -14.04 -38.60 -12.98
N VAL A 72 -14.96 -38.06 -13.78
CA VAL A 72 -16.07 -38.81 -14.37
C VAL A 72 -15.84 -38.92 -15.88
N PHE A 73 -15.83 -40.14 -16.39
CA PHE A 73 -15.66 -40.47 -17.80
C PHE A 73 -17.01 -40.76 -18.44
N LEU A 74 -17.21 -40.21 -19.63
CA LEU A 74 -18.31 -40.54 -20.53
C LEU A 74 -17.83 -41.53 -21.59
N ASN A 75 -18.72 -42.37 -22.11
CA ASN A 75 -18.40 -43.33 -23.19
C ASN A 75 -17.89 -42.70 -24.49
N THR A 76 -18.04 -41.39 -24.66
CA THR A 76 -17.48 -40.64 -25.78
C THR A 76 -15.96 -40.51 -25.71
N GLY A 77 -15.32 -40.97 -24.61
CA GLY A 77 -13.89 -40.82 -24.35
C GLY A 77 -13.54 -39.49 -23.67
N GLU A 78 -14.55 -38.69 -23.33
CA GLU A 78 -14.41 -37.40 -22.67
C GLU A 78 -14.53 -37.54 -21.17
N SER A 79 -13.90 -36.64 -20.42
CA SER A 79 -13.92 -36.68 -18.96
C SER A 79 -14.01 -35.29 -18.35
N THR A 80 -14.77 -35.19 -17.28
CA THR A 80 -14.91 -33.97 -16.47
C THR A 80 -14.35 -34.21 -15.07
N TYR A 81 -13.62 -33.23 -14.54
CA TYR A 81 -13.10 -33.28 -13.18
C TYR A 81 -14.00 -32.49 -12.21
N PHE A 82 -14.63 -33.18 -11.26
CA PHE A 82 -15.31 -32.56 -10.13
C PHE A 82 -14.34 -32.31 -8.98
N VAL A 83 -14.33 -31.11 -8.41
CA VAL A 83 -13.39 -30.80 -7.33
C VAL A 83 -14.08 -30.45 -6.03
N ALA A 84 -13.63 -31.09 -4.95
CA ALA A 84 -14.16 -30.91 -3.61
C ALA A 84 -13.75 -29.54 -3.03
N PRO A 85 -14.66 -28.85 -2.32
CA PRO A 85 -14.35 -27.57 -1.69
C PRO A 85 -13.24 -27.75 -0.66
N LEU A 86 -12.32 -26.78 -0.58
CA LEU A 86 -11.22 -26.81 0.39
C LEU A 86 -11.70 -26.40 1.79
N ILE A 87 -12.51 -25.34 1.86
CA ILE A 87 -13.05 -24.74 3.08
C ILE A 87 -14.51 -24.38 2.79
N GLU A 88 -15.40 -24.65 3.75
CA GLU A 88 -16.80 -24.25 3.71
C GLU A 88 -17.14 -23.42 4.95
N PHE A 89 -17.79 -22.28 4.74
CA PHE A 89 -18.26 -21.40 5.82
C PHE A 89 -19.77 -21.55 5.96
N GLY A 90 -20.23 -21.92 7.16
CA GLY A 90 -21.64 -22.30 7.38
C GLY A 90 -22.64 -21.14 7.34
N VAL A 91 -22.32 -19.97 7.90
CA VAL A 91 -23.18 -18.78 7.87
C VAL A 91 -22.32 -17.51 7.92
N ILE A 92 -22.27 -16.77 6.81
CA ILE A 92 -21.62 -15.45 6.74
C ILE A 92 -22.67 -14.33 6.77
N HIS A 93 -23.80 -14.50 6.09
CA HIS A 93 -24.94 -13.58 6.14
C HIS A 93 -26.24 -14.28 6.52
N LYS A 94 -27.21 -13.49 7.00
CA LYS A 94 -28.58 -13.94 7.30
C LYS A 94 -29.49 -13.96 6.07
N ALA A 95 -29.07 -13.31 4.98
CA ALA A 95 -29.79 -13.20 3.72
C ALA A 95 -28.93 -13.75 2.57
N SER A 96 -29.52 -13.89 1.38
CA SER A 96 -28.82 -14.35 0.17
C SER A 96 -27.62 -13.47 -0.11
N ILE A 97 -26.47 -14.09 -0.35
CA ILE A 97 -25.26 -13.36 -0.72
C ILE A 97 -25.24 -13.14 -2.22
N GLN A 98 -25.01 -11.89 -2.62
CA GLN A 98 -25.12 -11.46 -4.00
C GLN A 98 -23.76 -11.37 -4.67
N THR A 99 -22.75 -10.86 -3.96
CA THR A 99 -21.41 -10.65 -4.52
C THR A 99 -20.33 -11.13 -3.59
N VAL A 100 -19.19 -11.49 -4.19
CA VAL A 100 -18.00 -11.89 -3.47
C VAL A 100 -16.74 -11.37 -4.16
N ASP A 101 -15.81 -10.85 -3.36
CA ASP A 101 -14.49 -10.50 -3.81
C ASP A 101 -13.43 -10.79 -2.73
N VAL A 102 -12.17 -10.85 -3.10
CA VAL A 102 -11.07 -11.16 -2.19
C VAL A 102 -10.01 -10.07 -2.27
N THR A 103 -9.43 -9.69 -1.13
CA THR A 103 -8.32 -8.73 -1.12
C THR A 103 -7.16 -9.28 -1.94
N PRO A 104 -6.34 -8.43 -2.61
CA PRO A 104 -5.19 -8.92 -3.37
C PRO A 104 -4.20 -9.75 -2.54
N SER A 105 -4.10 -9.49 -1.23
CA SER A 105 -3.33 -10.28 -0.26
C SER A 105 -3.87 -11.69 -0.03
N GLY A 106 -5.12 -11.97 -0.42
CA GLY A 106 -5.83 -13.22 -0.11
C GLY A 106 -6.22 -13.37 1.36
N SER A 107 -5.99 -12.38 2.23
CA SER A 107 -6.24 -12.52 3.67
C SER A 107 -7.68 -12.23 4.08
N MET A 108 -8.40 -11.40 3.32
CA MET A 108 -9.79 -11.05 3.60
C MET A 108 -10.67 -11.26 2.37
N MET A 109 -11.92 -11.62 2.62
CA MET A 109 -12.98 -11.70 1.63
C MET A 109 -14.04 -10.65 1.94
N LEU A 110 -14.57 -10.05 0.89
CA LEU A 110 -15.72 -9.18 0.90
C LEU A 110 -16.92 -9.98 0.41
N THR A 111 -18.01 -9.95 1.17
CA THR A 111 -19.30 -10.53 0.78
C THR A 111 -20.40 -9.50 0.94
N SER A 112 -21.38 -9.49 0.05
CA SER A 112 -22.56 -8.62 0.15
C SER A 112 -23.84 -9.44 0.23
N ASP A 113 -24.88 -8.97 0.92
CA ASP A 113 -26.19 -9.62 0.90
C ASP A 113 -27.29 -8.83 0.20
N ALA A 114 -28.43 -9.50 0.00
CA ALA A 114 -29.64 -8.94 -0.60
C ALA A 114 -30.25 -7.77 0.21
N ASN A 115 -29.83 -7.55 1.45
CA ASN A 115 -30.27 -6.40 2.25
C ASN A 115 -29.31 -5.20 2.13
N GLY A 116 -28.24 -5.31 1.34
CA GLY A 116 -27.26 -4.24 1.15
C GLY A 116 -26.17 -4.20 2.23
N ILE A 117 -26.06 -5.23 3.06
CA ILE A 117 -25.00 -5.32 4.08
C ILE A 117 -23.77 -5.95 3.44
N LEU A 118 -22.63 -5.28 3.60
CA LEU A 118 -21.31 -5.80 3.23
C LEU A 118 -20.61 -6.34 4.47
N ARG A 119 -19.96 -7.50 4.35
CA ARG A 119 -19.11 -8.06 5.40
C ARG A 119 -17.71 -8.30 4.87
N VAL A 120 -16.73 -7.85 5.63
CA VAL A 120 -15.33 -8.20 5.43
C VAL A 120 -14.98 -9.28 6.44
N SER A 121 -14.56 -10.44 5.95
CA SER A 121 -14.28 -11.62 6.76
C SER A 121 -12.91 -12.19 6.41
N SER A 122 -12.32 -12.97 7.31
CA SER A 122 -11.06 -13.67 7.03
C SER A 122 -11.31 -14.85 6.08
N THR A 123 -10.45 -15.00 5.06
CA THR A 123 -10.51 -16.11 4.09
C THR A 123 -10.10 -17.46 4.68
N THR A 124 -9.43 -17.47 5.83
CA THR A 124 -8.88 -18.70 6.44
C THR A 124 -9.87 -19.42 7.35
N ASP A 125 -10.68 -18.66 8.09
CA ASP A 125 -11.58 -19.17 9.13
C ASP A 125 -13.00 -18.61 9.03
N GLY A 126 -13.27 -17.72 8.07
CA GLY A 126 -14.59 -17.13 7.86
C GLY A 126 -15.00 -16.15 8.96
N ARG A 127 -14.06 -15.75 9.83
CA ARG A 127 -14.37 -14.85 10.94
C ARG A 127 -14.71 -13.46 10.40
N LEU A 128 -15.85 -12.93 10.83
CA LEU A 128 -16.25 -11.54 10.56
C LEU A 128 -15.22 -10.56 11.15
N LEU A 129 -14.65 -9.72 10.30
CA LEU A 129 -13.70 -8.66 10.68
C LEU A 129 -14.42 -7.31 10.79
N ARG A 130 -15.26 -6.99 9.80
CA ARG A 130 -16.01 -5.73 9.72
C ARG A 130 -17.35 -5.93 9.04
N GLU A 131 -18.32 -5.11 9.43
CA GLU A 131 -19.62 -4.97 8.76
C GLU A 131 -19.69 -3.54 8.23
N LEU A 132 -19.93 -3.38 6.93
CA LEU A 132 -20.07 -2.09 6.27
C LEU A 132 -21.55 -1.90 5.94
N GLU A 133 -22.18 -1.02 6.69
CA GLU A 133 -23.59 -0.64 6.49
C GLU A 133 -23.66 0.65 5.67
N GLY A 134 -24.79 0.85 4.97
CA GLY A 134 -25.06 2.11 4.30
C GLY A 134 -26.02 2.01 3.12
N HIS A 135 -25.97 0.92 2.36
CA HIS A 135 -26.92 0.68 1.28
C HIS A 135 -28.28 0.26 1.82
N SER A 136 -29.36 0.78 1.23
CA SER A 136 -30.74 0.48 1.64
C SER A 136 -31.39 -0.65 0.85
N LEU A 137 -30.71 -1.16 -0.18
CA LEU A 137 -31.21 -2.17 -1.12
C LEU A 137 -30.07 -3.14 -1.49
N HIS A 138 -30.43 -4.23 -2.17
CA HIS A 138 -29.49 -5.26 -2.64
C HIS A 138 -28.34 -4.66 -3.46
N LEU A 139 -27.17 -5.28 -3.33
CA LEU A 139 -25.97 -4.92 -4.07
C LEU A 139 -25.82 -5.82 -5.29
N SER A 140 -25.50 -5.22 -6.42
CA SER A 140 -25.26 -5.94 -7.68
C SER A 140 -23.78 -6.15 -7.93
N SER A 141 -22.93 -5.24 -7.45
CA SER A 141 -21.47 -5.36 -7.55
C SER A 141 -20.82 -4.80 -6.29
N ALA A 142 -19.86 -5.56 -5.76
CA ALA A 142 -18.95 -5.09 -4.74
C ALA A 142 -17.53 -5.59 -5.05
N LYS A 143 -16.56 -4.68 -5.04
CA LYS A 143 -15.17 -4.92 -5.40
C LYS A 143 -14.23 -4.36 -4.36
N VAL A 144 -13.20 -5.12 -4.03
CA VAL A 144 -12.10 -4.65 -3.20
C VAL A 144 -11.10 -3.93 -4.09
N PHE A 145 -10.70 -2.72 -3.69
CA PHE A 145 -9.65 -2.00 -4.40
C PHE A 145 -8.32 -2.77 -4.36
N PRO A 146 -7.42 -2.57 -5.34
CA PRO A 146 -6.08 -3.15 -5.29
C PRO A 146 -5.29 -2.78 -4.03
N SER A 147 -5.65 -1.66 -3.39
CA SER A 147 -5.12 -1.25 -2.08
C SER A 147 -5.56 -2.14 -0.92
N GLY A 148 -6.54 -3.03 -1.08
CA GLY A 148 -7.02 -3.92 -0.01
C GLY A 148 -7.65 -3.22 1.19
N LEU A 149 -7.78 -1.89 1.16
CA LEU A 149 -8.23 -1.04 2.27
C LEU A 149 -9.58 -0.39 1.99
N VAL A 150 -9.98 -0.40 0.73
CA VAL A 150 -11.16 0.31 0.24
C VAL A 150 -12.05 -0.67 -0.51
N VAL A 151 -13.36 -0.48 -0.40
CA VAL A 151 -14.38 -1.24 -1.12
C VAL A 151 -15.20 -0.31 -1.98
N LEU A 152 -15.40 -0.68 -3.25
CA LEU A 152 -16.43 -0.11 -4.11
C LEU A 152 -17.67 -1.00 -4.02
N ALA A 153 -18.84 -0.43 -3.80
CA ALA A 153 -20.09 -1.17 -3.97
C ALA A 153 -21.17 -0.30 -4.59
N GLY A 154 -22.05 -0.94 -5.35
CA GLY A 154 -23.22 -0.32 -5.97
C GLY A 154 -24.32 -1.33 -6.25
N GLY A 155 -25.55 -0.85 -6.30
CA GLY A 155 -26.70 -1.72 -6.58
C GLY A 155 -28.02 -0.96 -6.71
N GLY A 156 -29.05 -1.51 -6.06
CA GLY A 156 -30.44 -1.08 -6.21
C GLY A 156 -30.76 0.32 -5.70
N ASP A 157 -29.95 0.90 -4.82
CA ASP A 157 -30.14 2.26 -4.29
C ASP A 157 -29.57 3.37 -5.19
N LEU A 158 -29.21 3.03 -6.43
CA LEU A 158 -28.78 3.94 -7.50
C LEU A 158 -27.41 4.60 -7.27
N GLN A 159 -26.77 4.33 -6.14
CA GLN A 159 -25.53 4.98 -5.73
C GLN A 159 -24.38 4.00 -5.76
N LEU A 160 -23.22 4.48 -6.20
CA LEU A 160 -21.95 3.83 -5.90
C LEU A 160 -21.41 4.46 -4.62
N ARG A 161 -20.89 3.67 -3.70
CA ARG A 161 -20.11 4.22 -2.60
C ARG A 161 -18.78 3.51 -2.45
N VAL A 162 -17.89 4.23 -1.78
CA VAL A 162 -16.52 3.85 -1.53
C VAL A 162 -16.36 3.81 -0.01
N TRP A 163 -16.11 2.63 0.56
CA TRP A 163 -15.92 2.44 1.99
C TRP A 163 -14.44 2.29 2.33
N SER A 164 -14.03 2.81 3.47
CA SER A 164 -12.82 2.36 4.13
C SER A 164 -13.12 1.08 4.91
N ILE A 165 -12.36 0.01 4.65
CA ILE A 165 -12.45 -1.25 5.39
C ILE A 165 -12.02 -1.03 6.85
N GLU A 166 -11.05 -0.15 7.10
CA GLU A 166 -10.49 0.05 8.43
C GLU A 166 -11.50 0.70 9.39
N THR A 167 -12.11 1.80 8.95
CA THR A 167 -13.07 2.58 9.75
C THR A 167 -14.51 2.10 9.61
N ALA A 168 -14.81 1.28 8.60
CA ALA A 168 -16.16 0.92 8.19
C ALA A 168 -17.04 2.12 7.76
N GLU A 169 -16.42 3.27 7.48
CA GLU A 169 -17.12 4.49 7.08
C GLU A 169 -17.15 4.66 5.56
N ILE A 170 -18.19 5.33 5.08
CA ILE A 170 -18.34 5.72 3.67
C ILE A 170 -17.41 6.91 3.40
N ALA A 171 -16.30 6.66 2.70
CA ALA A 171 -15.36 7.69 2.30
C ALA A 171 -15.95 8.61 1.22
N ARG A 172 -16.67 8.04 0.24
CA ARG A 172 -17.29 8.78 -0.86
C ARG A 172 -18.60 8.14 -1.31
N THR A 173 -19.53 8.96 -1.79
CA THR A 173 -20.78 8.54 -2.43
C THR A 173 -20.85 9.19 -3.81
N LEU A 174 -20.85 8.37 -4.85
CA LEU A 174 -20.92 8.79 -6.25
C LEU A 174 -22.38 8.75 -6.70
N LYS A 175 -22.95 9.93 -6.97
CA LYS A 175 -24.37 10.09 -7.34
C LYS A 175 -24.48 10.52 -8.79
N GLY A 176 -25.37 9.88 -9.55
CA GLY A 176 -25.68 10.32 -10.91
C GLY A 176 -26.36 9.28 -11.80
N HIS A 177 -26.35 7.99 -11.45
CA HIS A 177 -27.22 7.01 -12.10
C HIS A 177 -28.69 7.23 -11.74
N ARG A 178 -29.59 6.91 -12.68
CA ARG A 178 -31.04 7.13 -12.52
C ARG A 178 -31.81 5.85 -12.19
N MET A 179 -31.20 4.69 -12.43
CA MET A 179 -31.75 3.36 -12.12
C MET A 179 -30.68 2.49 -11.46
N ALA A 180 -31.06 1.28 -11.05
CA ALA A 180 -30.18 0.35 -10.34
C ALA A 180 -28.87 0.16 -11.09
N ILE A 181 -27.76 0.29 -10.37
CA ILE A 181 -26.44 -0.10 -10.88
C ILE A 181 -26.48 -1.62 -11.02
N THR A 182 -25.91 -2.13 -12.11
CA THR A 182 -25.88 -3.56 -12.43
C THR A 182 -24.49 -4.13 -12.24
N ASP A 183 -23.45 -3.38 -12.62
CA ASP A 183 -22.07 -3.82 -12.47
C ASP A 183 -21.11 -2.63 -12.29
N ALA A 184 -19.95 -2.89 -11.72
CA ALA A 184 -18.91 -1.90 -11.44
C ALA A 184 -17.52 -2.53 -11.43
N GLN A 185 -16.54 -1.82 -11.98
CA GLN A 185 -15.14 -2.24 -12.01
C GLN A 185 -14.18 -1.10 -11.67
N ILE A 186 -12.98 -1.46 -11.24
CA ILE A 186 -11.95 -0.52 -10.78
C ILE A 186 -10.88 -0.39 -11.87
N ILE A 187 -10.49 0.85 -12.19
CA ILE A 187 -9.45 1.11 -13.20
C ILE A 187 -8.09 1.23 -12.49
N GLY A 188 -7.13 0.39 -12.89
CA GLY A 188 -5.74 0.48 -12.41
C GLY A 188 -5.66 0.46 -10.88
N ILE A 189 -5.03 1.49 -10.28
CA ILE A 189 -4.92 1.64 -8.82
C ILE A 189 -6.21 2.07 -8.11
N GLY A 190 -7.26 2.42 -8.87
CA GLY A 190 -8.56 2.85 -8.35
C GLY A 190 -8.70 4.35 -8.13
N LYS A 191 -7.95 5.18 -8.86
CA LYS A 191 -8.24 6.61 -8.96
C LYS A 191 -9.62 6.83 -9.59
N ASP A 192 -9.90 6.05 -10.63
CA ASP A 192 -11.15 6.09 -11.38
C ASP A 192 -11.83 4.72 -11.36
N VAL A 193 -13.15 4.72 -11.42
CA VAL A 193 -13.99 3.52 -11.46
C VAL A 193 -15.02 3.62 -12.57
N ILE A 194 -15.46 2.49 -13.08
CA ILE A 194 -16.55 2.41 -14.06
C ILE A 194 -17.76 1.72 -13.46
N SER A 195 -18.94 2.11 -13.90
CA SER A 195 -20.18 1.43 -13.61
C SER A 195 -21.11 1.42 -14.79
N CYS A 196 -22.05 0.48 -14.78
CA CYS A 196 -23.20 0.48 -15.67
C CYS A 196 -24.51 0.35 -14.89
N SER A 197 -25.60 0.81 -15.49
CA SER A 197 -26.91 0.84 -14.86
C SER A 197 -28.03 0.47 -15.82
N ARG A 198 -29.16 0.07 -15.24
CA ARG A 198 -30.42 -0.12 -15.97
C ARG A 198 -30.95 1.18 -16.59
N ASP A 199 -30.37 2.34 -16.28
CA ASP A 199 -30.70 3.59 -16.96
C ASP A 199 -30.19 3.65 -18.42
N GLY A 200 -29.50 2.60 -18.86
CA GLY A 200 -28.96 2.48 -20.20
C GLY A 200 -27.65 3.24 -20.40
N THR A 201 -27.00 3.65 -19.31
CA THR A 201 -25.71 4.36 -19.37
C THR A 201 -24.60 3.57 -18.67
N GLY A 202 -23.40 3.69 -19.22
CA GLY A 202 -22.16 3.44 -18.50
C GLY A 202 -21.56 4.76 -18.04
N LYS A 203 -20.86 4.78 -16.91
CA LYS A 203 -20.23 6.00 -16.39
C LYS A 203 -18.82 5.71 -15.89
N ARG A 204 -17.92 6.67 -16.11
CA ARG A 204 -16.61 6.75 -15.46
C ARG A 204 -16.67 7.79 -14.36
N TRP A 205 -16.11 7.45 -13.21
CA TRP A 205 -16.11 8.30 -12.03
C TRP A 205 -14.70 8.50 -11.53
N ASN A 206 -14.40 9.72 -11.10
CA ASN A 206 -13.21 9.99 -10.33
C ASN A 206 -13.51 9.82 -8.83
N CYS A 207 -12.85 8.87 -8.17
CA CYS A 207 -13.11 8.58 -6.76
C CYS A 207 -12.68 9.72 -5.83
N GLY A 208 -11.63 10.48 -6.17
CA GLY A 208 -11.13 11.58 -5.34
C GLY A 208 -12.11 12.75 -5.27
N ARG A 209 -12.60 13.19 -6.44
CA ARG A 209 -13.55 14.30 -6.60
C ARG A 209 -14.99 13.90 -6.33
N GLY A 210 -15.34 12.64 -6.57
CA GLY A 210 -16.71 12.15 -6.43
C GLY A 210 -17.63 12.51 -7.61
N GLU A 211 -17.05 12.88 -8.74
CA GLU A 211 -17.77 13.36 -9.93
C GLU A 211 -17.73 12.35 -11.08
N CYS A 212 -18.73 12.43 -11.97
CA CYS A 212 -18.77 11.66 -13.21
C CYS A 212 -18.02 12.42 -14.30
N ASP A 213 -16.93 11.83 -14.81
CA ASP A 213 -16.13 12.44 -15.86
C ASP A 213 -16.68 12.14 -17.25
N ILE A 214 -17.10 10.89 -17.49
CA ILE A 214 -17.56 10.40 -18.79
C ILE A 214 -18.86 9.62 -18.62
N THR A 215 -19.79 9.81 -19.55
CA THR A 215 -21.01 9.00 -19.67
C THR A 215 -21.05 8.36 -21.06
N TRP A 216 -21.13 7.04 -21.11
CA TRP A 216 -21.34 6.25 -22.32
C TRP A 216 -22.83 5.94 -22.48
N SER A 217 -23.36 6.18 -23.67
CA SER A 217 -24.77 5.93 -24.02
C SER A 217 -24.85 4.99 -25.23
N PRO A 218 -24.89 3.65 -25.00
CA PRO A 218 -25.00 2.65 -26.07
C PRO A 218 -26.28 2.70 -26.90
N ASP A 219 -27.30 3.47 -26.50
CA ASP A 219 -28.63 3.54 -27.13
C ASP A 219 -29.24 2.16 -27.45
N ALA A 220 -29.03 1.20 -26.54
CA ALA A 220 -29.36 -0.21 -26.72
C ALA A 220 -30.13 -0.83 -25.54
N GLY A 221 -30.86 -0.01 -24.77
CA GLY A 221 -31.64 -0.46 -23.61
C GLY A 221 -30.84 -0.47 -22.32
N GLU A 222 -31.30 -1.27 -21.34
CA GLU A 222 -30.68 -1.37 -20.01
C GLU A 222 -29.28 -1.98 -20.10
N CYS A 223 -28.30 -1.47 -19.34
CA CYS A 223 -26.97 -2.06 -19.29
C CYS A 223 -26.91 -3.16 -18.21
N ASN A 224 -26.57 -4.37 -18.60
CA ASN A 224 -26.58 -5.56 -17.72
C ASN A 224 -25.22 -5.83 -17.06
N SER A 225 -24.11 -5.61 -17.76
CA SER A 225 -22.76 -5.84 -17.25
C SER A 225 -21.74 -4.96 -17.97
N ILE A 226 -20.62 -4.69 -17.32
CA ILE A 226 -19.52 -3.87 -17.83
C ILE A 226 -18.20 -4.61 -17.64
N ALA A 227 -17.31 -4.54 -18.64
CA ALA A 227 -15.98 -5.14 -18.57
C ALA A 227 -14.90 -4.15 -19.00
N LEU A 228 -13.83 -4.06 -18.22
CA LEU A 228 -12.63 -3.30 -18.54
C LEU A 228 -11.61 -4.20 -19.26
N SER A 229 -10.97 -3.68 -20.30
CA SER A 229 -9.86 -4.39 -20.95
C SER A 229 -8.61 -4.42 -20.04
N PRO A 230 -7.74 -5.44 -20.14
CA PRO A 230 -6.56 -5.56 -19.26
C PRO A 230 -5.55 -4.41 -19.37
N ASP A 231 -5.49 -3.76 -20.53
CA ASP A 231 -4.68 -2.56 -20.76
C ASP A 231 -5.32 -1.27 -20.22
N ALA A 232 -6.53 -1.37 -19.66
CA ALA A 232 -7.36 -0.27 -19.18
C ALA A 232 -7.73 0.78 -20.25
N MET A 233 -7.62 0.45 -21.56
CA MET A 233 -7.87 1.41 -22.64
C MET A 233 -9.29 1.35 -23.21
N LYS A 234 -10.01 0.24 -23.00
CA LYS A 234 -11.35 0.00 -23.57
C LYS A 234 -12.32 -0.49 -22.51
N VAL A 235 -13.58 -0.16 -22.72
CA VAL A 235 -14.69 -0.64 -21.91
C VAL A 235 -15.74 -1.29 -22.81
N ALA A 236 -16.22 -2.47 -22.42
CA ALA A 236 -17.32 -3.16 -23.07
C ALA A 236 -18.56 -3.11 -22.17
N ILE A 237 -19.71 -2.77 -22.74
CA ILE A 237 -20.99 -2.66 -22.03
C ILE A 237 -21.98 -3.59 -22.72
N ALA A 238 -22.57 -4.52 -21.95
CA ALA A 238 -23.63 -5.41 -22.40
C ALA A 238 -24.99 -4.76 -22.17
N CYS A 239 -25.85 -4.77 -23.20
CA CYS A 239 -27.15 -4.14 -23.16
C CYS A 239 -28.29 -5.12 -23.48
N SER A 240 -29.47 -4.87 -22.91
CA SER A 240 -30.64 -5.77 -22.99
C SER A 240 -31.22 -5.96 -24.40
N LEU A 241 -30.94 -5.05 -25.35
CA LEU A 241 -31.33 -5.22 -26.77
C LEU A 241 -30.32 -6.06 -27.56
N ASN A 242 -29.78 -7.12 -26.95
CA ASN A 242 -28.87 -8.09 -27.57
C ASN A 242 -27.63 -7.45 -28.22
N LYS A 243 -27.08 -6.42 -27.57
CA LYS A 243 -25.93 -5.66 -28.09
C LYS A 243 -24.84 -5.53 -27.05
N ILE A 244 -23.60 -5.54 -27.51
CA ILE A 244 -22.43 -5.14 -26.73
C ILE A 244 -21.81 -3.92 -27.41
N ALA A 245 -21.64 -2.82 -26.67
CA ALA A 245 -20.99 -1.62 -27.16
C ALA A 245 -19.60 -1.49 -26.54
N ILE A 246 -18.59 -1.18 -27.35
CA ILE A 246 -17.20 -1.00 -26.92
C ILE A 246 -16.80 0.46 -27.12
N TYR A 247 -16.27 1.08 -26.08
CA TYR A 247 -15.82 2.47 -26.05
C TYR A 247 -14.33 2.55 -25.67
N PRO A 248 -13.62 3.62 -26.06
CA PRO A 248 -12.35 3.96 -25.42
C PRO A 248 -12.61 4.48 -24.01
N ILE A 249 -11.71 4.21 -23.07
CA ILE A 249 -11.90 4.59 -21.65
C ILE A 249 -11.95 6.11 -21.44
N ASP A 250 -11.25 6.87 -22.28
CA ASP A 250 -11.12 8.33 -22.22
C ASP A 250 -12.05 9.07 -23.19
N GLY A 251 -12.88 8.35 -23.95
CA GLY A 251 -13.78 8.96 -24.94
C GLY A 251 -15.20 8.43 -24.84
N ASP A 252 -16.13 9.21 -25.38
CA ASP A 252 -17.56 8.92 -25.45
C ASP A 252 -17.99 8.36 -26.82
N VAL A 253 -17.09 8.31 -27.79
CA VAL A 253 -17.35 7.77 -29.13
C VAL A 253 -17.23 6.25 -29.14
N MET A 254 -18.30 5.57 -29.56
CA MET A 254 -18.32 4.11 -29.68
C MET A 254 -17.32 3.62 -30.76
N LEU A 255 -16.45 2.67 -30.40
CA LEU A 255 -15.49 2.04 -31.31
C LEU A 255 -16.17 0.95 -32.15
N THR A 256 -16.85 0.03 -31.47
CA THR A 256 -17.41 -1.19 -32.08
C THR A 256 -18.73 -1.53 -31.42
N SER A 257 -19.71 -1.96 -32.21
CA SER A 257 -20.96 -2.55 -31.73
C SER A 257 -21.07 -4.00 -32.19
N ILE A 258 -21.35 -4.92 -31.27
CA ILE A 258 -21.47 -6.35 -31.53
C ILE A 258 -22.91 -6.77 -31.28
N SER A 259 -23.54 -7.41 -32.27
CA SER A 259 -24.87 -8.01 -32.11
C SER A 259 -24.72 -9.43 -31.55
N VAL A 260 -25.36 -9.69 -30.43
CA VAL A 260 -25.36 -10.99 -29.75
C VAL A 260 -26.65 -11.74 -30.11
N PRO A 261 -26.66 -13.07 -30.25
CA PRO A 261 -27.88 -13.82 -30.53
C PRO A 261 -28.88 -13.85 -29.35
N GLY A 262 -28.39 -13.77 -28.11
CA GLY A 262 -29.18 -13.77 -26.88
C GLY A 262 -28.97 -12.51 -26.03
N SER A 263 -29.76 -12.39 -24.95
CA SER A 263 -29.70 -11.29 -23.98
C SER A 263 -28.43 -11.40 -23.13
N PRO A 264 -27.45 -10.50 -23.29
CA PRO A 264 -26.16 -10.63 -22.63
C PRO A 264 -26.30 -10.33 -21.12
N SER A 265 -25.83 -11.26 -20.28
CA SER A 265 -25.94 -11.15 -18.82
C SER A 265 -24.64 -10.76 -18.13
N SER A 266 -23.49 -11.23 -18.63
CA SER A 266 -22.17 -11.01 -18.01
C SER A 266 -21.06 -10.94 -19.06
N LEU A 267 -20.09 -10.06 -18.88
CA LEU A 267 -18.95 -9.84 -19.77
C LEU A 267 -17.61 -10.06 -19.07
N ALA A 268 -16.62 -10.59 -19.80
CA ALA A 268 -15.23 -10.65 -19.35
C ALA A 268 -14.22 -10.61 -20.51
N PHE A 269 -13.21 -9.75 -20.42
CA PHE A 269 -12.09 -9.75 -21.35
C PHE A 269 -11.11 -10.89 -21.05
N SER A 270 -10.45 -11.42 -22.09
CA SER A 270 -9.31 -12.30 -21.92
C SER A 270 -8.11 -11.56 -21.32
N PRO A 271 -7.19 -12.25 -20.60
CA PRO A 271 -6.03 -11.60 -19.96
C PRO A 271 -5.12 -10.80 -20.93
N CYS A 272 -5.13 -11.15 -22.22
CA CYS A 272 -4.38 -10.44 -23.26
C CYS A 272 -5.22 -9.41 -24.03
N GLY A 273 -6.50 -9.24 -23.69
CA GLY A 273 -7.41 -8.27 -24.32
C GLY A 273 -7.84 -8.63 -25.75
N SER A 274 -7.39 -9.75 -26.30
CA SER A 274 -7.67 -10.17 -27.69
C SER A 274 -9.05 -10.78 -27.89
N ARG A 275 -9.76 -11.15 -26.81
CA ARG A 275 -11.06 -11.81 -26.86
C ARG A 275 -11.98 -11.26 -25.78
N LEU A 276 -13.28 -11.26 -26.05
CA LEU A 276 -14.34 -10.87 -25.13
C LEU A 276 -15.33 -12.02 -24.98
N ALA A 277 -15.49 -12.55 -23.77
CA ALA A 277 -16.55 -13.52 -23.46
C ALA A 277 -17.82 -12.81 -23.02
N CYS A 278 -18.95 -13.40 -23.39
CA CYS A 278 -20.29 -12.98 -23.01
C CYS A 278 -21.14 -14.20 -22.64
N GLY A 279 -21.77 -14.17 -21.48
CA GLY A 279 -22.84 -15.11 -21.12
C GLY A 279 -24.21 -14.54 -21.51
N ASP A 280 -25.21 -15.40 -21.69
CA ASP A 280 -26.60 -14.98 -21.88
C ASP A 280 -27.58 -15.57 -20.87
N GLU A 281 -28.81 -15.06 -20.90
CA GLU A 281 -29.90 -15.50 -20.03
C GLU A 281 -30.41 -16.91 -20.33
N ASN A 282 -30.08 -17.48 -21.50
CA ASN A 282 -30.48 -18.82 -21.91
C ASN A 282 -29.40 -19.89 -21.62
N GLY A 283 -28.25 -19.49 -21.08
CA GLY A 283 -27.13 -20.39 -20.77
C GLY A 283 -26.11 -20.56 -21.89
N ALA A 284 -26.20 -19.78 -22.97
CA ALA A 284 -25.16 -19.77 -23.99
C ALA A 284 -23.99 -18.86 -23.59
N VAL A 285 -22.80 -19.23 -24.07
CA VAL A 285 -21.56 -18.50 -23.88
C VAL A 285 -20.98 -18.19 -25.26
N TYR A 286 -20.76 -16.91 -25.52
CA TYR A 286 -20.21 -16.40 -26.76
C TYR A 286 -18.81 -15.84 -26.52
N VAL A 287 -17.92 -15.98 -27.51
CA VAL A 287 -16.62 -15.31 -27.53
C VAL A 287 -16.51 -14.52 -28.81
N PHE A 288 -16.13 -13.26 -28.70
CA PHE A 288 -15.97 -12.33 -29.81
C PHE A 288 -14.54 -11.79 -29.87
N ASP A 289 -14.10 -11.40 -31.07
CA ASP A 289 -12.99 -10.47 -31.22
C ASP A 289 -13.49 -9.03 -30.96
N PRO A 290 -12.96 -8.33 -29.94
CA PRO A 290 -13.42 -6.99 -29.59
C PRO A 290 -13.10 -5.92 -30.65
N HIS A 291 -12.19 -6.18 -31.60
CA HIS A 291 -11.86 -5.22 -32.66
C HIS A 291 -12.83 -5.34 -33.83
N SER A 292 -12.97 -6.56 -34.37
CA SER A 292 -13.80 -6.82 -35.55
C SER A 292 -15.28 -7.05 -35.21
N GLY A 293 -15.60 -7.38 -33.95
CA GLY A 293 -16.92 -7.84 -33.54
C GLY A 293 -17.28 -9.23 -34.05
N GLN A 294 -16.32 -9.97 -34.62
CA GLN A 294 -16.56 -11.29 -35.18
C GLN A 294 -16.81 -12.31 -34.05
N LEU A 295 -17.86 -13.12 -34.21
CA LEU A 295 -18.13 -14.28 -33.34
C LEU A 295 -17.08 -15.37 -33.60
N ILE A 296 -16.33 -15.71 -32.56
CA ILE A 296 -15.30 -16.76 -32.55
C ILE A 296 -15.91 -18.09 -32.07
N LEU A 297 -16.68 -18.04 -30.98
CA LEU A 297 -17.26 -19.23 -30.34
C LEU A 297 -18.71 -18.98 -29.95
N HIS A 298 -19.54 -20.03 -30.09
CA HIS A 298 -20.89 -20.09 -29.56
C HIS A 298 -21.13 -21.46 -28.91
N LEU A 299 -21.05 -21.50 -27.59
CA LEU A 299 -21.36 -22.68 -26.80
C LEU A 299 -22.79 -22.56 -26.28
N ARG A 300 -23.63 -23.57 -26.55
CA ARG A 300 -25.00 -23.60 -26.04
C ARG A 300 -25.09 -24.61 -24.91
N THR A 301 -25.27 -24.14 -23.69
CA THR A 301 -25.41 -25.02 -22.52
C THR A 301 -26.86 -25.13 -22.09
N LYS A 302 -27.19 -26.25 -21.43
CA LYS A 302 -28.51 -26.52 -20.84
C LYS A 302 -28.52 -26.28 -19.33
N ARG A 303 -27.53 -25.53 -18.84
CA ARG A 303 -27.27 -25.27 -17.41
C ARG A 303 -28.08 -24.08 -16.85
N GLY A 304 -28.88 -23.43 -17.69
CA GLY A 304 -29.69 -22.26 -17.33
C GLY A 304 -28.89 -20.96 -17.47
N ARG A 305 -29.48 -19.83 -17.02
CA ARG A 305 -28.91 -18.48 -17.11
C ARG A 305 -27.45 -18.42 -16.66
N VAL A 306 -26.60 -17.75 -17.44
CA VAL A 306 -25.24 -17.41 -17.02
C VAL A 306 -25.31 -16.24 -16.05
N GLU A 307 -24.90 -16.44 -14.80
CA GLU A 307 -24.87 -15.38 -13.80
C GLU A 307 -23.56 -14.59 -13.88
N LYS A 308 -22.44 -15.29 -14.08
CA LYS A 308 -21.14 -14.63 -14.19
C LYS A 308 -20.16 -15.36 -15.10
N VAL A 309 -19.42 -14.59 -15.89
CA VAL A 309 -18.28 -15.05 -16.67
C VAL A 309 -17.00 -14.42 -16.13
N ALA A 310 -15.93 -15.20 -16.04
CA ALA A 310 -14.59 -14.68 -15.74
C ALA A 310 -13.54 -15.42 -16.57
N TRP A 311 -12.50 -14.71 -16.98
CA TRP A 311 -11.44 -15.27 -17.82
C TRP A 311 -10.13 -15.40 -17.04
N ARG A 312 -9.46 -16.54 -17.21
CA ARG A 312 -8.07 -16.73 -16.78
C ARG A 312 -7.23 -17.41 -17.87
N PRO A 313 -5.88 -17.42 -17.77
CA PRO A 313 -5.04 -18.11 -18.74
C PRO A 313 -5.40 -19.59 -18.94
N GLU A 314 -5.95 -20.25 -17.92
CA GLU A 314 -6.32 -21.67 -17.98
C GLU A 314 -7.64 -21.94 -18.71
N GLY A 315 -8.50 -20.92 -18.91
CA GLY A 315 -9.83 -21.10 -19.48
C GLY A 315 -10.86 -20.01 -19.12
N ILE A 316 -12.08 -20.21 -19.61
CA ILE A 316 -13.26 -19.40 -19.28
C ILE A 316 -14.00 -20.10 -18.14
N PHE A 317 -14.18 -19.38 -17.03
CA PHE A 317 -14.98 -19.80 -15.89
C PHE A 317 -16.39 -19.22 -16.03
N VAL A 318 -17.40 -20.07 -15.93
CA VAL A 318 -18.80 -19.70 -16.12
C VAL A 318 -19.61 -20.21 -14.94
N ALA A 319 -20.27 -19.30 -14.24
CA ALA A 319 -21.24 -19.63 -13.19
C ALA A 319 -22.65 -19.63 -13.77
N TYR A 320 -23.38 -20.72 -13.51
CA TYR A 320 -24.75 -20.90 -13.97
C TYR A 320 -25.73 -20.82 -12.80
N HIS A 321 -26.96 -20.42 -13.12
CA HIS A 321 -28.06 -20.33 -12.16
C HIS A 321 -28.45 -21.67 -11.54
N ASN A 322 -28.07 -22.81 -12.15
CA ASN A 322 -28.29 -24.14 -11.58
C ASN A 322 -27.31 -24.53 -10.45
N GLY A 323 -26.38 -23.64 -10.08
CA GLY A 323 -25.41 -23.89 -9.01
C GLY A 323 -24.12 -24.57 -9.44
N THR A 324 -23.85 -24.62 -10.75
CA THR A 324 -22.60 -25.15 -11.30
C THR A 324 -21.67 -24.04 -11.74
N ILE A 325 -20.37 -24.23 -11.48
CA ILE A 325 -19.32 -23.46 -12.15
C ILE A 325 -18.55 -24.40 -13.05
N ALA A 326 -18.56 -24.08 -14.34
CA ALA A 326 -17.91 -24.84 -15.39
C ALA A 326 -16.67 -24.09 -15.89
N VAL A 327 -15.61 -24.83 -16.21
CA VAL A 327 -14.38 -24.27 -16.77
C VAL A 327 -14.16 -24.84 -18.17
N TYR A 328 -14.21 -23.99 -19.18
CA TYR A 328 -13.95 -24.35 -20.57
C TYR A 328 -12.54 -23.92 -20.96
N ASP A 329 -11.83 -24.77 -21.71
CA ASP A 329 -10.46 -24.49 -22.16
C ASP A 329 -10.42 -23.28 -23.11
N ALA A 330 -9.38 -22.45 -23.03
CA ALA A 330 -9.25 -21.23 -23.82
C ALA A 330 -8.77 -21.48 -25.27
N ASP A 331 -8.20 -22.65 -25.55
CA ASP A 331 -7.57 -22.95 -26.84
C ASP A 331 -8.34 -24.01 -27.64
N ASP A 332 -8.78 -25.10 -26.99
CA ASP A 332 -9.38 -26.27 -27.67
C ASP A 332 -10.93 -26.33 -27.55
N PHE A 333 -11.54 -25.34 -26.86
CA PHE A 333 -12.99 -25.12 -26.65
C PHE A 333 -13.89 -26.34 -26.89
N LYS A 334 -13.72 -27.38 -26.07
CA LYS A 334 -14.55 -28.58 -26.13
C LYS A 334 -15.97 -28.27 -25.62
N PRO A 335 -16.98 -29.04 -26.06
CA PRO A 335 -18.36 -28.90 -25.57
C PRO A 335 -18.49 -29.12 -24.07
N TYR A 336 -17.53 -29.81 -23.48
CA TYR A 336 -17.56 -30.29 -22.11
C TYR A 336 -16.54 -29.52 -21.26
N PRO A 337 -16.88 -29.23 -20.00
CA PRO A 337 -15.98 -28.53 -19.11
C PRO A 337 -14.81 -29.41 -18.69
N LYS A 338 -13.63 -28.80 -18.64
CA LYS A 338 -12.41 -29.39 -18.11
C LYS A 338 -12.54 -29.64 -16.61
N PHE A 339 -13.10 -28.66 -15.92
CA PHE A 339 -13.36 -28.73 -14.48
C PHE A 339 -14.79 -28.31 -14.19
N GLU A 340 -15.43 -29.05 -13.29
CA GLU A 340 -16.70 -28.70 -12.71
C GLU A 340 -16.59 -28.55 -11.20
N LEU A 341 -17.24 -27.52 -10.73
CA LEU A 341 -17.39 -27.17 -9.33
C LEU A 341 -18.88 -27.34 -9.03
N SER A 342 -19.32 -28.58 -8.83
CA SER A 342 -20.74 -28.90 -8.60
C SER A 342 -21.16 -28.51 -7.18
N GLY A 343 -22.35 -27.92 -7.05
CA GLY A 343 -23.10 -27.79 -5.81
C GLY A 343 -24.41 -28.54 -5.99
N GLY A 344 -24.43 -29.83 -5.65
CA GLY A 344 -25.60 -30.72 -5.81
C GLY A 344 -26.86 -30.37 -5.00
N ASP A 345 -27.01 -29.14 -4.49
CA ASP A 345 -28.24 -28.62 -3.89
C ASP A 345 -29.06 -27.72 -4.85
N CYS A 346 -28.59 -27.50 -6.09
CA CYS A 346 -29.27 -26.69 -7.12
C CYS A 346 -29.49 -25.21 -6.76
N ASP A 347 -28.76 -24.67 -5.78
CA ASP A 347 -28.82 -23.25 -5.43
C ASP A 347 -28.06 -22.38 -6.45
N PRO A 348 -28.61 -21.25 -6.89
CA PRO A 348 -27.92 -20.35 -7.83
C PRO A 348 -26.60 -19.81 -7.29
N ILE A 349 -25.59 -19.75 -8.15
CA ILE A 349 -24.33 -19.06 -7.88
C ILE A 349 -24.39 -17.68 -8.53
N TYR A 350 -24.59 -16.66 -7.72
CA TYR A 350 -24.68 -15.27 -8.19
C TYR A 350 -23.31 -14.67 -8.53
N ASP A 351 -22.27 -15.06 -7.81
CA ASP A 351 -20.94 -14.49 -7.98
C ASP A 351 -19.82 -15.45 -7.56
N PHE A 352 -18.63 -15.23 -8.11
CA PHE A 352 -17.39 -15.88 -7.71
C PHE A 352 -16.17 -15.00 -7.98
N CYS A 353 -15.09 -15.25 -7.24
CA CYS A 353 -13.80 -14.60 -7.40
C CYS A 353 -12.65 -15.62 -7.28
N PHE A 354 -11.47 -15.19 -7.69
CA PHE A 354 -10.25 -16.00 -7.60
C PHE A 354 -9.38 -15.58 -6.41
N HIS A 355 -8.77 -16.56 -5.74
CA HIS A 355 -7.84 -16.35 -4.64
C HIS A 355 -6.39 -16.49 -5.13
N ASN A 356 -5.48 -15.60 -4.70
CA ASN A 356 -4.10 -15.46 -5.20
C ASN A 356 -3.05 -16.43 -4.59
N ASP A 357 -3.45 -17.53 -3.93
CA ASP A 357 -2.49 -18.41 -3.27
C ASP A 357 -1.87 -19.42 -4.25
N GLU A 358 -0.56 -19.30 -4.52
CA GLU A 358 0.21 -20.14 -5.47
C GLU A 358 0.26 -21.63 -5.09
N ARG A 359 -0.09 -21.99 -3.84
CA ARG A 359 -0.21 -23.41 -3.43
C ARG A 359 -1.42 -24.12 -4.02
N MET A 360 -2.34 -23.39 -4.65
CA MET A 360 -3.65 -23.86 -5.09
C MET A 360 -3.81 -23.61 -6.60
N LEU A 361 -3.04 -24.32 -7.42
CA LEU A 361 -3.14 -24.31 -8.90
C LEU A 361 -4.52 -24.78 -9.45
N ALA A 362 -5.46 -25.09 -8.57
CA ALA A 362 -6.88 -25.08 -8.85
C ALA A 362 -7.65 -24.73 -7.56
N GLN A 363 -8.57 -23.76 -7.66
CA GLN A 363 -9.81 -23.74 -6.89
C GLN A 363 -9.71 -23.51 -5.37
N THR A 364 -9.62 -22.24 -4.98
CA THR A 364 -10.48 -21.80 -3.87
C THR A 364 -11.42 -20.76 -4.44
N LEU A 365 -12.55 -21.26 -4.94
CA LEU A 365 -13.63 -20.44 -5.40
C LEU A 365 -14.53 -20.25 -4.19
N LEU A 366 -14.55 -19.03 -3.63
CA LEU A 366 -15.41 -18.74 -2.50
C LEU A 366 -16.85 -18.77 -3.01
N ARG A 367 -17.56 -19.85 -2.70
CA ARG A 367 -18.97 -20.01 -3.06
C ARG A 367 -19.83 -19.49 -1.95
N VAL A 368 -20.98 -18.97 -2.33
CA VAL A 368 -21.91 -18.47 -1.35
C VAL A 368 -23.30 -19.07 -1.52
N ARG A 369 -23.76 -19.75 -0.47
CA ARG A 369 -25.02 -20.51 -0.42
C ARG A 369 -26.11 -19.72 0.29
N PHE A 370 -27.36 -20.08 -0.01
CA PHE A 370 -28.53 -19.63 0.75
C PHE A 370 -28.79 -20.59 1.92
N PRO A 371 -28.98 -20.12 3.16
CA PRO A 371 -29.57 -20.96 4.19
C PRO A 371 -31.09 -20.99 4.00
N ILE A 372 -31.62 -22.03 3.35
CA ILE A 372 -33.04 -22.36 3.53
C ILE A 372 -33.15 -22.88 4.96
N ALA A 373 -33.86 -22.14 5.82
CA ALA A 373 -34.27 -22.64 7.11
C ALA A 373 -35.24 -23.82 6.93
N GLN A 374 -34.74 -25.03 6.65
CA GLN A 374 -35.47 -26.23 7.00
C GLN A 374 -35.50 -26.28 8.53
N ALA A 375 -36.70 -26.14 9.07
CA ALA A 375 -37.00 -26.38 10.46
C ALA A 375 -36.68 -27.84 10.83
N ILE A 376 -35.41 -28.15 11.08
CA ILE A 376 -35.01 -29.40 11.72
C ILE A 376 -35.32 -29.23 13.20
N ARG A 377 -36.52 -29.67 13.59
CA ARG A 377 -36.82 -30.11 14.96
C ARG A 377 -35.92 -31.31 15.28
N GLY A 378 -34.65 -31.04 15.62
CA GLY A 378 -33.67 -32.02 16.05
C GLY A 378 -33.16 -31.64 17.44
N LYS A 379 -33.33 -32.55 18.40
CA LYS A 379 -33.04 -32.38 19.83
C LYS A 379 -31.73 -31.63 20.10
N ARG A 380 -31.80 -30.62 20.99
CA ARG A 380 -30.64 -29.97 21.61
C ARG A 380 -29.76 -31.02 22.29
N ASN A 381 -28.67 -31.42 21.64
CA ASN A 381 -27.54 -32.00 22.35
C ASN A 381 -26.66 -30.84 22.84
N LYS A 382 -26.57 -30.72 24.17
CA LYS A 382 -25.63 -29.81 24.84
C LYS A 382 -24.21 -30.21 24.44
N PHE A 383 -23.59 -29.47 23.52
CA PHE A 383 -22.15 -29.55 23.32
C PHE A 383 -21.46 -28.89 24.52
N LYS A 384 -20.56 -29.63 25.17
CA LYS A 384 -19.62 -29.06 26.13
C LYS A 384 -18.76 -28.02 25.39
N PRO A 385 -18.45 -26.85 26.00
CA PRO A 385 -17.59 -25.86 25.37
C PRO A 385 -16.22 -26.49 25.13
N LYS A 386 -15.85 -26.70 23.87
CA LYS A 386 -14.45 -26.93 23.52
C LYS A 386 -13.77 -25.58 23.68
N ILE A 387 -12.93 -25.48 24.71
CA ILE A 387 -12.02 -24.36 24.91
C ILE A 387 -11.22 -24.20 23.61
N ALA A 388 -11.42 -23.08 22.94
CA ALA A 388 -10.66 -22.72 21.76
C ALA A 388 -9.19 -22.68 22.16
N LYS A 389 -8.33 -23.40 21.43
CA LYS A 389 -6.90 -23.10 21.46
C LYS A 389 -6.77 -21.69 20.88
N THR A 390 -6.59 -20.70 21.74
CA THR A 390 -6.14 -19.36 21.38
C THR A 390 -4.88 -19.53 20.54
N ARG A 391 -4.97 -19.25 19.23
CA ARG A 391 -3.75 -19.00 18.46
C ARG A 391 -3.17 -17.69 18.99
N PRO A 392 -1.84 -17.60 19.15
CA PRO A 392 -1.22 -16.41 19.69
C PRO A 392 -1.60 -15.20 18.83
N GLU A 393 -1.86 -14.07 19.47
CA GLU A 393 -2.04 -12.79 18.78
C GLU A 393 -0.86 -12.60 17.82
N ARG A 394 -1.15 -12.16 16.58
CA ARG A 394 -0.08 -11.85 15.63
C ARG A 394 0.82 -10.79 16.26
N THR A 395 2.12 -11.05 16.28
CA THR A 395 3.03 -10.10 16.88
C THR A 395 3.09 -8.81 16.03
N PRO A 396 3.32 -7.64 16.64
CA PRO A 396 3.46 -6.38 15.92
C PRO A 396 4.46 -6.45 14.75
N SER A 397 5.55 -7.21 14.90
CA SER A 397 6.55 -7.39 13.83
C SER A 397 6.00 -8.12 12.60
N VAL A 398 5.12 -9.10 12.78
CA VAL A 398 4.45 -9.78 11.65
C VAL A 398 3.45 -8.84 10.98
N CYS A 399 2.75 -8.02 11.76
CA CYS A 399 1.86 -6.99 11.22
C CYS A 399 2.62 -5.90 10.45
N ALA A 400 3.85 -5.57 10.88
CA ALA A 400 4.74 -4.67 10.16
C ALA A 400 5.20 -5.25 8.83
N LEU A 401 5.61 -6.53 8.83
CA LEU A 401 6.02 -7.22 7.61
C LEU A 401 4.87 -7.31 6.59
N ASP A 402 3.67 -7.71 7.03
CA ASP A 402 2.48 -7.76 6.18
C ASP A 402 2.17 -6.38 5.56
N HIS A 403 2.36 -5.30 6.33
CA HIS A 403 2.21 -3.93 5.84
C HIS A 403 3.27 -3.58 4.80
N PHE A 404 4.55 -3.86 5.05
CA PHE A 404 5.63 -3.58 4.11
C PHE A 404 5.50 -4.38 2.81
N ASP A 405 5.17 -5.68 2.91
CA ASP A 405 4.86 -6.55 1.77
C ASP A 405 3.71 -6.01 0.91
N PHE A 406 2.73 -5.38 1.55
CA PHE A 406 1.60 -4.81 0.86
C PHE A 406 1.95 -3.50 0.13
N TYR A 407 2.62 -2.57 0.80
CA TYR A 407 2.86 -1.21 0.30
C TYR A 407 4.12 -1.07 -0.57
N TYR A 408 5.18 -1.79 -0.24
CA TYR A 408 6.47 -1.60 -0.92
C TYR A 408 6.66 -2.54 -2.11
N LYS A 409 6.05 -3.73 -2.09
CA LYS A 409 6.17 -4.70 -3.20
C LYS A 409 5.68 -4.16 -4.56
N PRO A 410 4.56 -3.40 -4.64
CA PRO A 410 4.17 -2.75 -5.89
C PRO A 410 5.10 -1.60 -6.30
N PHE A 411 5.70 -0.91 -5.33
CA PHE A 411 6.53 0.28 -5.55
C PHE A 411 7.93 -0.07 -6.06
N PHE A 412 8.52 -1.18 -5.59
CA PHE A 412 9.88 -1.61 -5.95
C PHE A 412 9.91 -2.73 -7.02
N GLY A 413 8.76 -3.34 -7.35
CA GLY A 413 8.65 -4.35 -8.40
C GLY A 413 9.36 -5.70 -8.11
N LYS A 414 9.23 -6.68 -9.02
CA LYS A 414 9.74 -8.06 -8.86
C LYS A 414 11.26 -8.17 -8.71
N SER A 415 12.05 -7.21 -9.21
CA SER A 415 13.51 -7.27 -9.22
C SER A 415 14.20 -6.54 -8.05
N SER A 416 13.47 -5.72 -7.28
CA SER A 416 14.06 -5.00 -6.13
C SER A 416 13.36 -5.26 -4.78
N TRP A 417 12.36 -6.15 -4.75
CA TRP A 417 11.85 -6.78 -3.52
C TRP A 417 12.85 -7.73 -2.82
N GLU A 418 14.11 -7.75 -3.24
CA GLU A 418 15.21 -8.33 -2.45
C GLU A 418 15.43 -7.59 -1.12
N SER A 419 15.04 -6.30 -1.05
CA SER A 419 15.16 -5.49 0.15
C SER A 419 14.33 -6.01 1.33
N ASN A 420 13.25 -6.76 1.09
CA ASN A 420 12.51 -7.43 2.16
C ASN A 420 13.36 -8.49 2.86
N VAL A 421 14.06 -9.33 2.08
CA VAL A 421 14.99 -10.32 2.63
C VAL A 421 16.09 -9.63 3.41
N ALA A 422 16.57 -8.47 2.95
CA ALA A 422 17.58 -7.68 3.64
C ALA A 422 17.05 -6.99 4.93
N LEU A 423 15.79 -6.55 4.96
CA LEU A 423 15.15 -6.01 6.17
C LEU A 423 15.07 -7.05 7.30
N LEU A 424 14.88 -8.32 6.94
CA LEU A 424 14.79 -9.46 7.87
C LEU A 424 16.15 -10.02 8.31
N GLN A 425 17.25 -9.58 7.70
CA GLN A 425 18.61 -10.01 7.99
C GLN A 425 19.37 -8.97 8.83
N GLU A 426 20.42 -9.40 9.53
CA GLU A 426 21.22 -8.54 10.40
C GLU A 426 21.83 -7.36 9.62
N GLU A 427 21.87 -6.20 10.29
CA GLU A 427 22.37 -4.94 9.72
C GLU A 427 23.85 -5.04 9.33
N GLY A 428 24.21 -4.39 8.22
CA GLY A 428 25.60 -4.08 7.95
C GLY A 428 26.06 -2.99 8.91
N THR A 429 27.15 -3.21 9.63
CA THR A 429 27.59 -2.34 10.73
C THR A 429 28.84 -1.54 10.39
N PHE A 430 29.02 -0.40 11.05
CA PHE A 430 30.16 0.52 10.88
C PHE A 430 30.96 0.70 12.17
N ASP A 431 32.27 0.91 12.01
CA ASP A 431 33.24 1.21 13.06
C ASP A 431 33.80 2.65 12.87
N LEU A 432 34.10 3.33 13.97
CA LEU A 432 34.57 4.73 14.03
C LEU A 432 35.76 4.89 15.02
N LEU A 433 37.03 4.89 14.51
CA LEU A 433 38.33 5.37 15.09
C LEU A 433 39.35 4.34 15.66
N LYS A 434 40.69 4.48 15.44
CA LYS A 434 41.63 5.45 16.10
C LYS A 434 42.95 5.75 15.33
N LYS A 435 43.32 7.04 15.21
CA LYS A 435 44.67 7.64 15.46
C LYS A 435 44.60 9.18 15.36
N VAL A 436 44.62 9.82 16.53
CA VAL A 436 44.95 11.23 16.77
C VAL A 436 46.48 11.38 16.66
N GLN A 437 46.95 12.57 16.26
CA GLN A 437 48.34 12.97 15.98
C GLN A 437 48.86 12.59 14.59
N ASP A 438 48.53 13.40 13.58
CA ASP A 438 49.44 14.48 13.18
C ASP A 438 48.78 15.38 12.14
N GLY A 439 48.87 16.67 12.40
CA GLY A 439 48.31 17.71 11.56
C GLY A 439 49.08 17.85 10.25
N THR A 440 48.35 18.10 9.18
CA THR A 440 48.68 19.08 8.13
C THR A 440 47.53 19.09 7.13
N ALA A 441 46.58 20.01 7.31
CA ALA A 441 45.49 20.21 6.37
C ALA A 441 46.00 20.98 5.13
N ASP A 442 45.95 20.28 3.99
CA ASP A 442 46.32 20.81 2.68
C ASP A 442 45.38 21.95 2.20
N LYS A 443 45.97 23.10 1.85
CA LYS A 443 45.32 24.40 1.54
C LYS A 443 44.60 24.43 0.18
N ASN A 444 44.78 23.39 -0.64
CA ASN A 444 44.24 23.34 -2.00
C ASN A 444 42.75 22.96 -2.09
N THR A 445 42.21 22.25 -1.10
CA THR A 445 40.80 21.85 -1.08
C THR A 445 39.88 23.04 -0.82
N THR A 446 40.27 23.96 0.07
CA THR A 446 39.51 25.16 0.45
C THR A 446 39.40 26.19 -0.67
N LYS A 447 40.41 26.28 -1.56
CA LYS A 447 40.38 27.17 -2.74
C LYS A 447 39.42 26.69 -3.84
N LYS A 448 39.36 25.37 -4.09
CA LYS A 448 38.38 24.79 -5.03
C LYS A 448 36.95 24.99 -4.54
N MET A 449 36.72 24.87 -3.23
CA MET A 449 35.43 25.09 -2.57
C MET A 449 34.90 26.52 -2.76
N LYS A 450 35.73 27.55 -2.56
CA LYS A 450 35.30 28.95 -2.76
C LYS A 450 34.86 29.24 -4.20
N LYS A 451 35.64 28.79 -5.18
CA LYS A 451 35.35 29.04 -6.61
C LYS A 451 34.07 28.34 -7.09
N MET A 452 33.77 27.16 -6.56
CA MET A 452 32.55 26.42 -6.92
C MET A 452 31.32 26.94 -6.18
N ASN A 453 31.45 27.39 -4.93
CA ASN A 453 30.36 28.06 -4.21
C ASN A 453 29.98 29.40 -4.86
N GLU A 454 30.91 30.09 -5.52
CA GLU A 454 30.62 31.28 -6.35
C GLU A 454 29.76 30.93 -7.58
N LEU A 455 30.10 29.86 -8.31
CA LEU A 455 29.31 29.36 -9.45
C LEU A 455 27.88 28.93 -9.03
N ALA A 456 27.75 28.25 -7.88
CA ALA A 456 26.45 27.86 -7.33
C ALA A 456 25.57 29.08 -6.99
N LYS A 457 26.20 30.16 -6.49
CA LYS A 457 25.52 31.43 -6.20
C LYS A 457 25.04 32.10 -7.49
N GLU A 458 25.83 32.08 -8.55
CA GLU A 458 25.43 32.61 -9.86
C GLU A 458 24.24 31.86 -10.47
N GLU A 459 24.21 30.52 -10.39
CA GLU A 459 23.05 29.73 -10.83
C GLU A 459 21.80 30.00 -9.99
N THR A 460 21.96 30.13 -8.67
CA THR A 460 20.85 30.48 -7.78
C THR A 460 20.30 31.86 -8.10
N GLN A 461 21.16 32.85 -8.41
CA GLN A 461 20.75 34.19 -8.84
C GLN A 461 19.99 34.18 -10.18
N LYS A 462 20.32 33.29 -11.11
CA LYS A 462 19.56 33.10 -12.37
C LYS A 462 18.16 32.56 -12.11
N ILE A 463 18.03 31.55 -11.24
CA ILE A 463 16.71 31.01 -10.84
C ILE A 463 15.86 32.11 -10.17
N PHE A 464 16.47 32.96 -9.34
CA PHE A 464 15.78 34.12 -8.76
C PHE A 464 15.31 35.13 -9.82
N ALA A 465 16.14 35.42 -10.82
CA ALA A 465 15.80 36.36 -11.89
C ALA A 465 14.65 35.86 -12.78
N GLU A 466 14.53 34.55 -12.98
CA GLU A 466 13.41 33.91 -13.71
C GLU A 466 12.11 33.89 -12.90
N MET A 467 12.20 33.86 -11.56
CA MET A 467 11.03 33.83 -10.66
C MET A 467 10.45 35.21 -10.32
N ASP A 468 11.24 36.29 -10.39
CA ASP A 468 10.86 37.64 -9.96
C ASP A 468 10.43 38.57 -11.12
N GLY A 469 9.75 38.03 -12.13
CA GLY A 469 9.08 38.81 -13.18
C GLY A 469 7.88 39.63 -12.65
N GLY A 470 8.12 40.61 -11.77
CA GLY A 470 7.10 41.50 -11.22
C GLY A 470 7.52 42.31 -9.99
N ALA A 471 7.97 43.55 -10.24
CA ALA A 471 7.99 44.73 -9.37
C ALA A 471 9.07 44.91 -8.28
N SER A 472 10.04 45.77 -8.64
CA SER A 472 10.77 46.83 -7.91
C SER A 472 11.07 46.72 -6.41
N THR A 473 12.37 46.76 -6.13
CA THR A 473 13.05 46.95 -4.85
C THR A 473 13.14 48.43 -4.42
N SER A 474 13.06 48.69 -3.11
CA SER A 474 13.74 49.83 -2.50
C SER A 474 14.11 49.58 -1.03
N ASN A 475 15.41 49.47 -0.79
CA ASN A 475 16.22 49.92 0.36
C ASN A 475 15.69 49.77 1.81
N LEU A 476 16.49 49.12 2.67
CA LEU A 476 17.31 49.82 3.69
C LEU A 476 18.21 48.85 4.47
N LEU A 477 19.52 49.04 4.28
CA LEU A 477 20.57 48.72 5.26
C LEU A 477 20.52 49.76 6.39
N LYS A 478 20.68 49.31 7.64
CA LYS A 478 21.40 50.01 8.73
C LYS A 478 21.60 49.04 9.90
N THR A 479 22.85 48.60 10.08
CA THR A 479 23.76 48.91 11.23
C THR A 479 23.37 48.13 12.49
N ALA A 480 24.10 47.06 12.86
CA ALA A 480 25.38 47.12 13.57
C ALA A 480 25.29 47.87 14.92
N GLU A 481 24.39 47.43 15.80
CA GLU A 481 24.33 47.84 17.21
C GLU A 481 23.34 46.94 17.98
N GLU A 482 23.63 45.64 18.11
CA GLU A 482 22.96 44.77 19.10
C GLU A 482 23.80 43.51 19.37
N LEU A 483 25.12 43.72 19.44
CA LEU A 483 26.14 42.72 19.65
C LEU A 483 26.91 43.04 20.94
N ASP A 484 26.20 43.28 22.04
CA ASP A 484 26.77 43.15 23.38
C ASP A 484 25.67 43.18 24.45
N MET A 485 25.26 42.01 24.97
CA MET A 485 24.85 41.85 26.37
C MET A 485 24.81 40.36 26.71
N MET A 486 25.67 40.00 27.67
CA MET A 486 25.64 38.80 28.53
C MET A 486 26.28 37.52 28.00
N ARG A 487 27.62 37.55 28.06
CA ARG A 487 28.44 36.48 28.63
C ARG A 487 28.06 36.22 30.09
N THR A 488 27.79 34.95 30.43
CA THR A 488 27.99 34.18 31.70
C THR A 488 26.96 33.06 31.69
N GLU A 489 27.19 31.77 31.97
CA GLU A 489 28.23 31.02 32.68
C GLU A 489 28.26 29.61 32.08
N ALA A 490 29.48 29.11 31.83
CA ALA A 490 29.73 27.69 31.65
C ALA A 490 29.74 27.02 33.04
N GLY A 491 29.14 25.84 33.15
CA GLY A 491 29.26 25.02 34.36
C GLY A 491 28.24 23.91 34.42
N MET A 492 28.71 22.66 34.31
CA MET A 492 27.94 21.48 34.66
C MET A 492 27.48 21.58 36.12
N GLY A 493 26.17 21.55 36.35
CA GLY A 493 25.56 21.56 37.67
C GLY A 493 24.19 20.89 37.63
N GLU A 494 23.90 20.13 38.68
CA GLU A 494 22.71 19.29 38.85
C GLU A 494 21.40 20.04 38.59
N PHE A 495 20.46 19.32 37.95
CA PHE A 495 19.12 19.82 37.68
C PHE A 495 18.34 19.92 39.00
N ASN A 496 18.22 21.13 39.55
CA ASN A 496 17.24 21.45 40.58
C ASN A 496 16.03 22.14 39.94
N PRO A 497 14.80 21.65 40.13
CA PRO A 497 13.62 22.31 39.61
C PRO A 497 13.38 23.59 40.41
N THR A 498 13.48 24.75 39.77
CA THR A 498 13.12 26.02 40.40
C THR A 498 11.63 26.02 40.71
N ARG A 499 11.30 25.89 42.00
CA ARG A 499 9.99 26.21 42.56
C ARG A 499 9.80 27.72 42.50
N GLY A 500 8.81 28.15 41.72
CA GLY A 500 8.06 29.39 41.92
C GLY A 500 8.74 30.65 41.38
N GLU A 501 8.24 31.11 40.23
CA GLU A 501 7.85 32.51 40.05
C GLU A 501 6.68 32.56 39.06
N LEU A 502 5.48 32.64 39.63
CA LEU A 502 4.33 33.27 39.00
C LEU A 502 4.62 34.78 38.92
N SER A 503 4.57 35.38 37.73
CA SER A 503 4.19 36.80 37.60
C SER A 503 3.45 36.98 36.26
N GLN A 504 2.13 37.16 36.36
CA GLN A 504 1.43 38.43 36.24
C GLN A 504 1.47 39.04 34.83
N GLY A 505 0.50 38.63 34.02
CA GLY A 505 0.10 39.27 32.78
C GLY A 505 -1.39 39.07 32.46
N GLU A 506 -2.23 38.81 33.48
CA GLU A 506 -3.68 38.90 33.36
C GLU A 506 -4.17 40.07 34.23
N ARG A 507 -4.46 41.21 33.59
CA ARG A 507 -5.71 41.99 33.76
C ARG A 507 -5.65 43.33 33.01
N HIS A 508 -6.55 43.42 32.03
CA HIS A 508 -7.17 44.61 31.45
C HIS A 508 -6.29 45.60 30.67
N PHE A 509 -6.27 45.43 29.34
CA PHE A 509 -6.65 46.50 28.43
C PHE A 509 -7.67 45.98 27.42
N GLY A 510 -8.70 46.80 27.19
CA GLY A 510 -9.99 46.40 26.64
C GLY A 510 -10.03 46.12 25.15
N ASN A 511 -11.09 45.39 24.81
CA ASN A 511 -11.68 45.21 23.49
C ASN A 511 -11.25 46.22 22.43
N THR A 512 -10.40 45.78 21.49
CA THR A 512 -10.55 46.17 20.09
C THR A 512 -10.29 44.94 19.23
N LYS A 513 -11.32 44.55 18.49
CA LYS A 513 -11.39 43.35 17.66
C LYS A 513 -10.23 43.28 16.65
N LEU A 514 -9.35 42.29 16.83
CA LEU A 514 -8.68 41.61 15.72
C LEU A 514 -8.74 40.10 15.98
N LYS A 515 -9.93 39.52 15.82
CA LYS A 515 -10.06 38.09 15.52
C LYS A 515 -9.44 37.86 14.14
N LYS A 516 -8.15 37.52 14.07
CA LYS A 516 -7.64 36.74 12.95
C LYS A 516 -7.93 35.29 13.30
N GLU A 517 -8.95 34.74 12.64
CA GLU A 517 -9.21 33.30 12.60
C GLU A 517 -7.94 32.59 12.12
N GLN A 518 -7.18 31.97 13.03
CA GLN A 518 -6.22 30.94 12.63
C GLN A 518 -7.05 29.73 12.20
N LYS A 519 -7.30 29.62 10.89
CA LYS A 519 -7.79 28.37 10.30
C LYS A 519 -6.86 27.24 10.73
N GLU A 520 -7.42 26.17 11.30
CA GLU A 520 -6.68 24.92 11.49
C GLU A 520 -6.07 24.50 10.15
N LEU A 521 -4.75 24.33 10.11
CA LEU A 521 -4.06 23.79 8.96
C LEU A 521 -4.57 22.37 8.68
N GLN A 522 -5.37 22.19 7.63
CA GLN A 522 -5.67 20.87 7.11
C GLN A 522 -4.44 20.36 6.33
N ILE A 523 -3.61 19.55 7.00
CA ILE A 523 -2.48 18.84 6.36
C ILE A 523 -3.00 17.47 5.94
N THR A 524 -3.32 17.29 4.66
CA THR A 524 -3.72 16.00 4.09
C THR A 524 -2.46 15.16 3.82
N GLY A 525 -1.80 14.69 4.89
CA GLY A 525 -0.42 14.17 4.86
C GLY A 525 -0.11 12.93 4.00
N TYR A 526 -1.01 12.44 3.15
CA TYR A 526 -0.78 11.19 2.39
C TYR A 526 -0.41 11.38 0.92
N GLU A 527 -0.82 12.50 0.32
CA GLU A 527 -0.49 12.84 -1.06
C GLU A 527 0.38 14.09 -1.06
N GLY A 528 1.36 14.13 -1.94
CA GLY A 528 2.16 15.34 -2.16
C GLY A 528 1.36 16.37 -2.96
N GLU A 529 1.49 17.65 -2.60
CA GLU A 529 0.81 18.78 -3.28
C GLU A 529 1.25 18.99 -4.75
N GLY A 530 2.16 18.18 -5.30
CA GLY A 530 2.53 18.22 -6.73
C GLY A 530 3.28 19.47 -7.16
N ILE A 531 3.96 20.13 -6.21
CA ILE A 531 4.61 21.43 -6.41
C ILE A 531 5.87 21.28 -7.26
N ARG A 532 6.10 22.18 -8.22
CA ARG A 532 7.42 22.28 -8.86
C ARG A 532 8.41 22.96 -7.91
N LEU A 533 9.26 22.17 -7.25
CA LEU A 533 10.39 22.68 -6.48
C LEU A 533 11.58 22.82 -7.43
N PRO A 534 12.15 24.02 -7.59
CA PRO A 534 13.39 24.16 -8.33
C PRO A 534 14.50 23.33 -7.69
N SER A 535 15.40 22.79 -8.51
CA SER A 535 16.55 22.02 -8.08
C SER A 535 17.84 22.66 -8.55
N ARG A 536 18.88 22.61 -7.71
CA ARG A 536 20.24 23.08 -8.03
C ARG A 536 21.28 22.02 -7.65
N PRO A 537 22.47 22.00 -8.26
CA PRO A 537 23.48 21.00 -7.92
C PRO A 537 23.97 21.15 -6.47
N HIS A 538 24.08 20.02 -5.76
CA HIS A 538 24.73 19.98 -4.45
C HIS A 538 26.23 19.65 -4.60
N PHE A 539 27.09 20.48 -4.02
CA PHE A 539 28.51 20.19 -3.94
C PHE A 539 28.87 19.53 -2.62
N ILE A 540 29.51 18.36 -2.71
CA ILE A 540 29.83 17.53 -1.55
C ILE A 540 31.27 17.75 -1.15
N SER A 541 31.46 17.95 0.15
CA SER A 541 32.76 17.98 0.79
C SER A 541 32.79 16.90 1.87
N TYR A 542 33.69 15.95 1.75
CA TYR A 542 33.87 14.92 2.76
C TYR A 542 34.71 15.47 3.92
N PRO A 543 34.20 15.43 5.17
CA PRO A 543 34.92 15.93 6.32
C PRO A 543 36.19 15.11 6.58
N LYS A 544 37.36 15.76 6.54
CA LYS A 544 38.69 15.10 6.67
C LYS A 544 38.85 14.34 7.99
N ASN A 545 38.18 14.79 9.05
CA ASN A 545 38.29 14.20 10.39
C ASN A 545 37.34 13.02 10.62
N LEU A 546 36.33 12.86 9.77
CA LEU A 546 35.36 11.79 9.90
C LEU A 546 35.96 10.52 9.30
N ARG A 547 36.29 9.56 10.17
CA ARG A 547 36.81 8.26 9.77
C ARG A 547 35.73 7.21 9.94
N ILE A 548 35.48 6.47 8.89
CA ILE A 548 34.38 5.51 8.79
C ILE A 548 34.97 4.20 8.28
N GLN A 549 34.80 3.13 9.05
CA GLN A 549 35.27 1.79 8.70
C GLN A 549 34.08 0.86 8.46
N VAL A 550 34.22 0.04 7.42
CA VAL A 550 33.18 -0.86 6.93
C VAL A 550 33.80 -2.22 6.70
N MET A 551 33.03 -3.26 6.99
CA MET A 551 33.38 -4.61 6.56
C MET A 551 33.36 -4.67 5.03
N GLN A 552 34.10 -5.63 4.46
CA GLN A 552 34.07 -5.81 3.02
C GLN A 552 32.66 -6.21 2.56
N ARG A 553 32.35 -5.92 1.30
CA ARG A 553 31.08 -6.34 0.70
C ARG A 553 30.90 -7.85 0.86
N CYS A 554 29.70 -8.29 1.24
CA CYS A 554 29.34 -9.66 1.56
C CYS A 554 29.98 -10.25 2.84
N ASP A 555 30.66 -9.44 3.65
CA ASP A 555 31.15 -9.86 4.97
C ASP A 555 30.10 -9.54 6.05
N ILE A 556 29.57 -10.60 6.66
CA ILE A 556 28.54 -10.55 7.70
C ILE A 556 29.12 -10.66 9.12
N SER A 557 30.46 -10.57 9.26
CA SER A 557 31.11 -10.65 10.57
C SER A 557 30.72 -9.46 11.44
N ARG A 558 30.52 -9.72 12.73
CA ARG A 558 30.23 -8.67 13.72
C ARG A 558 31.52 -8.02 14.20
N TYR A 559 31.49 -6.70 14.40
CA TYR A 559 32.57 -6.04 15.14
C TYR A 559 32.62 -6.55 16.59
N PRO A 560 33.81 -6.71 17.18
CA PRO A 560 33.96 -7.04 18.61
C PRO A 560 33.37 -5.90 19.48
N PRO A 561 33.25 -5.99 20.80
CA PRO A 561 32.93 -4.81 21.61
C PRO A 561 34.05 -3.75 21.52
N PRO A 562 33.74 -2.44 21.55
CA PRO A 562 34.76 -1.40 21.46
C PRO A 562 35.69 -1.46 22.68
N MET A 563 37.00 -1.50 22.41
CA MET A 563 38.00 -1.32 23.46
C MET A 563 37.93 0.11 23.99
N ARG A 564 37.92 0.27 25.31
CA ARG A 564 37.99 1.58 25.95
C ARG A 564 39.43 2.05 26.01
N ASP A 565 39.65 3.34 25.80
CA ASP A 565 40.95 3.96 26.00
C ASP A 565 41.23 4.25 27.49
N GLU A 566 42.37 4.88 27.78
CA GLU A 566 42.79 5.24 29.14
C GLU A 566 41.78 6.16 29.85
N SER A 567 41.00 6.93 29.08
CA SER A 567 39.93 7.81 29.57
C SER A 567 38.57 7.10 29.66
N GLN A 568 38.53 5.76 29.55
CA GLN A 568 37.32 4.93 29.55
C GLN A 568 36.35 5.21 28.40
N VAL A 569 36.78 5.96 27.38
CA VAL A 569 35.98 6.27 26.19
C VAL A 569 36.06 5.10 25.22
N PRO A 570 34.93 4.55 24.73
CA PRO A 570 34.97 3.50 23.73
C PRO A 570 35.66 3.98 22.46
N GLY A 571 36.52 3.13 21.89
CA GLY A 571 37.29 3.46 20.68
C GLY A 571 36.42 3.74 19.46
N TRP A 572 35.18 3.24 19.44
CA TRP A 572 34.24 3.40 18.34
C TRP A 572 32.78 3.23 18.71
N TRP A 573 31.91 3.73 17.83
CA TRP A 573 30.44 3.69 17.94
C TRP A 573 29.86 2.91 16.76
N LEU A 574 29.05 1.87 17.06
CA LEU A 574 28.36 1.10 16.03
C LEU A 574 27.13 1.84 15.50
N LEU A 575 27.02 2.01 14.18
CA LEU A 575 25.84 2.59 13.55
C LEU A 575 25.51 1.92 12.21
N ASP A 576 24.27 2.10 11.77
CA ASP A 576 23.85 1.77 10.40
C ASP A 576 24.51 2.72 9.38
N GLY A 577 24.97 2.15 8.27
CA GLY A 577 25.57 2.89 7.16
C GLY A 577 24.69 3.90 6.49
N GLY A 578 23.38 3.68 6.51
CA GLY A 578 22.40 4.66 6.04
C GLY A 578 22.50 5.95 6.84
N SER A 579 22.71 5.86 8.16
CA SER A 579 22.71 7.02 9.06
C SER A 579 23.87 8.01 8.85
N VAL A 580 24.89 7.63 8.08
CA VAL A 580 25.98 8.52 7.66
C VAL A 580 25.53 9.49 6.56
N VAL A 581 24.62 9.06 5.70
CA VAL A 581 24.22 9.81 4.49
C VAL A 581 23.61 11.18 4.79
N PRO A 582 22.70 11.35 5.78
CA PRO A 582 22.18 12.67 6.15
C PRO A 582 23.27 13.65 6.56
N ILE A 583 24.27 13.19 7.32
CA ILE A 583 25.36 14.03 7.85
C ILE A 583 26.33 14.44 6.74
N LEU A 584 26.61 13.55 5.79
CA LEU A 584 27.38 13.91 4.59
C LEU A 584 26.60 14.89 3.70
N ALA A 585 25.29 14.72 3.57
CA ALA A 585 24.44 15.63 2.81
C ALA A 585 24.36 17.04 3.41
N MET A 586 24.50 17.21 4.73
CA MET A 586 24.52 18.54 5.39
C MET A 586 25.55 19.48 4.74
N GLY A 587 26.71 18.93 4.34
CA GLY A 587 27.82 19.70 3.80
C GLY A 587 28.25 20.78 4.79
N PHE A 588 28.71 20.37 5.97
CA PHE A 588 29.16 21.29 7.02
C PHE A 588 30.34 22.13 6.55
N GLU A 589 30.32 23.41 6.94
CA GLU A 589 31.41 24.36 6.80
C GLU A 589 31.96 24.70 8.20
N GLU A 590 33.21 25.17 8.24
CA GLU A 590 33.85 25.55 9.50
C GLU A 590 33.11 26.73 10.14
N GLY A 591 32.65 26.53 11.38
CA GLY A 591 31.95 27.56 12.14
C GLY A 591 30.43 27.44 12.13
N ASP A 592 29.86 26.48 11.40
CA ASP A 592 28.40 26.30 11.30
C ASP A 592 27.74 26.09 12.68
N THR A 593 26.56 26.68 12.85
CA THR A 593 25.62 26.37 13.92
C THR A 593 24.65 25.30 13.45
N PHE A 594 24.70 24.15 14.13
CA PHE A 594 23.95 22.97 13.74
C PHE A 594 22.85 22.66 14.75
N MET A 595 21.63 22.42 14.26
CA MET A 595 20.52 21.92 15.08
C MET A 595 20.04 20.56 14.60
N ASP A 596 19.98 19.61 15.53
CA ASP A 596 19.34 18.30 15.37
C ASP A 596 17.97 18.35 16.07
N MET A 597 16.89 18.40 15.29
CA MET A 597 15.52 18.63 15.76
C MET A 597 14.96 17.46 16.59
N CYS A 598 15.47 16.25 16.35
CA CYS A 598 14.97 14.99 16.89
C CYS A 598 16.15 14.06 17.25
N ALA A 599 17.02 14.55 18.14
CA ALA A 599 18.39 14.07 18.27
C ALA A 599 18.56 12.69 18.94
N ALA A 600 17.64 12.25 19.79
CA ALA A 600 17.84 11.02 20.55
C ALA A 600 17.71 9.76 19.66
N PRO A 601 18.59 8.76 19.78
CA PRO A 601 19.56 8.52 20.87
C PRO A 601 20.94 9.20 20.70
N GLY A 602 21.21 9.92 19.60
CA GLY A 602 22.37 10.79 19.46
C GLY A 602 23.42 10.40 18.44
N GLY A 603 23.26 9.30 17.70
CA GLY A 603 24.26 8.84 16.73
C GLY A 603 24.59 9.88 15.65
N LYS A 604 23.58 10.52 15.07
CA LYS A 604 23.73 11.56 14.04
C LYS A 604 24.35 12.85 14.60
N SER A 605 23.94 13.25 15.79
CA SER A 605 24.56 14.35 16.56
C SER A 605 26.04 14.09 16.84
N LEU A 606 26.41 12.87 17.24
CA LEU A 606 27.80 12.47 17.46
C LEU A 606 28.60 12.48 16.15
N LEU A 607 28.04 11.96 15.05
CA LEU A 607 28.68 12.04 13.72
C LEU A 607 28.96 13.49 13.31
N ALA A 608 27.99 14.39 13.51
CA ALA A 608 28.18 15.82 13.23
C ALA A 608 29.33 16.41 14.06
N LEU A 609 29.43 16.06 15.33
CA LEU A 609 30.53 16.48 16.21
C LEU A 609 31.88 15.96 15.73
N LEU A 610 31.96 14.69 15.31
CA LEU A 610 33.18 14.04 14.84
C LEU A 610 33.73 14.67 13.54
N THR A 611 32.92 15.41 12.78
CA THR A 611 33.43 16.20 11.65
C THR A 611 34.37 17.33 12.08
N LYS A 612 34.20 17.82 13.32
CA LYS A 612 34.88 18.99 13.90
C LYS A 612 34.65 20.32 13.17
N LEU A 613 33.62 20.40 12.33
CA LEU A 613 33.30 21.61 11.55
C LEU A 613 32.30 22.53 12.28
N PRO A 614 31.22 22.02 12.91
CA PRO A 614 30.28 22.87 13.62
C PRO A 614 30.90 23.54 14.84
N LYS A 615 30.59 24.83 15.04
CA LYS A 615 30.94 25.58 16.25
C LYS A 615 30.06 25.21 17.43
N LYS A 616 28.76 25.00 17.18
CA LYS A 616 27.76 24.62 18.18
C LYS A 616 26.83 23.56 17.60
N ILE A 617 26.47 22.59 18.42
CA ILE A 617 25.54 21.51 18.09
C ILE A 617 24.41 21.53 19.10
N ILE A 618 23.20 21.81 18.62
CA ILE A 618 21.99 21.89 19.42
C ILE A 618 21.24 20.58 19.22
N CYS A 619 21.17 19.75 20.26
CA CYS A 619 20.45 18.48 20.22
C CYS A 619 19.11 18.62 20.93
N ASN A 620 18.01 18.51 20.19
CA ASN A 620 16.65 18.66 20.71
C ASN A 620 15.90 17.32 20.72
N ASP A 621 15.27 16.97 21.84
CA ASP A 621 14.23 15.93 21.89
C ASP A 621 13.17 16.29 22.96
N TYR A 622 11.90 16.18 22.61
CA TYR A 622 10.80 16.60 23.49
C TYR A 622 10.54 15.60 24.64
N LYS A 623 10.83 14.32 24.44
CA LYS A 623 10.58 13.26 25.42
C LYS A 623 11.73 13.22 26.43
N LEU A 624 11.39 13.42 27.71
CA LEU A 624 12.39 13.47 28.79
C LEU A 624 13.23 12.19 28.89
N ALA A 625 12.61 11.01 28.70
CA ALA A 625 13.32 9.73 28.72
C ALA A 625 14.39 9.65 27.61
N ARG A 626 14.00 9.98 26.36
CA ARG A 626 14.90 9.98 25.20
C ARG A 626 16.02 11.03 25.32
N LEU A 627 15.72 12.19 25.89
CA LEU A 627 16.72 13.22 26.19
C LEU A 627 17.74 12.72 27.23
N GLY A 628 17.29 11.92 28.20
CA GLY A 628 18.16 11.24 29.15
C GLY A 628 19.08 10.21 28.48
N ASP A 629 18.54 9.41 27.56
CA ASP A 629 19.32 8.45 26.77
C ASP A 629 20.35 9.15 25.88
N LEU A 630 19.96 10.24 25.20
CA LEU A 630 20.86 11.09 24.42
C LEU A 630 22.01 11.63 25.27
N LYS A 631 21.70 12.17 26.46
CA LYS A 631 22.71 12.67 27.40
C LYS A 631 23.68 11.57 27.81
N ARG A 632 23.15 10.39 28.15
CA ARG A 632 23.96 9.23 28.54
C ARG A 632 24.87 8.80 27.38
N SER A 633 24.31 8.62 26.19
CA SER A 633 25.06 8.22 24.99
C SER A 633 26.15 9.21 24.62
N LEU A 634 25.88 10.51 24.62
CA LEU A 634 26.91 11.52 24.33
C LEU A 634 27.99 11.56 25.42
N SER A 635 27.62 11.45 26.70
CA SER A 635 28.59 11.48 27.80
C SER A 635 29.60 10.33 27.80
N ILE A 636 29.24 9.19 27.18
CA ILE A 636 30.16 8.04 27.05
C ILE A 636 31.29 8.34 26.07
N TYR A 637 31.02 9.14 25.03
CA TYR A 637 31.97 9.41 23.94
C TYR A 637 32.58 10.80 23.99
N VAL A 638 31.94 11.73 24.70
CA VAL A 638 32.37 13.11 24.91
C VAL A 638 32.35 13.36 26.41
N PRO A 639 33.42 13.00 27.13
CA PRO A 639 33.56 13.31 28.55
C PRO A 639 33.50 14.81 28.80
N ALA A 640 33.09 15.21 30.00
CA ALA A 640 32.90 16.62 30.34
C ALA A 640 34.20 17.44 30.31
N GLU A 641 35.34 16.77 30.46
CA GLU A 641 36.68 17.34 30.41
C GLU A 641 37.14 17.63 28.97
N CYS A 642 36.42 17.12 27.96
CA CYS A 642 36.74 17.34 26.55
C CYS A 642 36.30 18.74 26.10
N PRO A 643 37.15 19.52 25.40
CA PRO A 643 36.76 20.83 24.85
C PRO A 643 35.55 20.78 23.90
N ASP A 644 35.29 19.62 23.29
CA ASP A 644 34.14 19.42 22.42
C ASP A 644 32.80 19.33 23.19
N ALA A 645 32.83 19.08 24.51
CA ALA A 645 31.63 19.05 25.34
C ALA A 645 30.93 20.41 25.42
N GLU A 646 31.68 21.51 25.44
CA GLU A 646 31.15 22.88 25.45
C GLU A 646 30.39 23.25 24.17
N LYS A 647 30.60 22.50 23.08
CA LYS A 647 29.90 22.70 21.82
C LYS A 647 28.49 22.12 21.82
N ILE A 648 28.18 21.19 22.72
CA ILE A 648 26.91 20.45 22.75
C ILE A 648 25.91 21.20 23.65
N ILE A 649 24.73 21.49 23.10
CA ILE A 649 23.63 22.14 23.82
C ILE A 649 22.41 21.23 23.75
N LEU A 650 21.91 20.78 24.91
CA LEU A 650 20.70 19.96 24.99
C LEU A 650 19.46 20.84 25.16
N LYS A 651 18.42 20.61 24.35
CA LYS A 651 17.13 21.30 24.45
C LYS A 651 15.96 20.32 24.52
N ARG A 652 14.86 20.79 25.13
CA ARG A 652 13.60 20.05 25.24
C ARG A 652 12.44 20.92 24.75
N LYS A 653 12.29 21.01 23.43
CA LYS A 653 11.17 21.69 22.77
C LYS A 653 10.45 20.73 21.84
N ASP A 654 9.13 20.85 21.76
CA ASP A 654 8.33 20.06 20.82
C ASP A 654 8.47 20.62 19.41
N ALA A 655 9.27 19.93 18.59
CA ALA A 655 9.53 20.32 17.20
C ALA A 655 8.27 20.30 16.31
N SER A 656 7.21 19.61 16.73
CA SER A 656 5.96 19.52 15.96
C SER A 656 4.96 20.63 16.26
N ASN A 657 5.15 21.38 17.35
CA ASN A 657 4.21 22.42 17.76
C ASN A 657 4.49 23.73 17.02
N LEU A 658 3.72 24.02 15.98
CA LEU A 658 3.90 25.23 15.16
C LEU A 658 3.65 26.55 15.92
N ALA A 659 2.83 26.50 16.98
CA ALA A 659 2.40 27.69 17.74
C ALA A 659 3.38 28.06 18.86
N GLN A 660 3.98 27.08 19.52
CA GLN A 660 4.92 27.29 20.63
C GLN A 660 6.38 27.40 20.17
N TRP A 661 6.70 26.98 18.95
CA TRP A 661 8.05 27.10 18.41
C TRP A 661 8.43 28.56 18.22
N ASP A 662 9.63 28.95 18.67
CA ASP A 662 10.10 30.34 18.77
C ASP A 662 11.53 30.54 18.21
N GLU A 663 12.19 29.48 17.74
CA GLU A 663 13.59 29.54 17.27
C GLU A 663 13.67 29.74 15.76
N PHE A 664 13.42 30.97 15.31
CA PHE A 664 13.36 31.31 13.88
C PHE A 664 14.65 31.94 13.35
N ASN A 665 15.08 31.53 12.15
CA ASN A 665 16.21 32.13 11.43
C ASN A 665 17.53 32.13 12.25
N VAL A 666 17.76 31.07 13.04
CA VAL A 666 18.87 30.99 14.01
C VAL A 666 20.04 30.15 13.50
N TYR A 667 19.77 29.06 12.78
CA TYR A 667 20.76 28.01 12.52
C TYR A 667 21.21 27.97 11.08
N ASP A 668 22.50 27.70 10.87
CA ASP A 668 23.08 27.57 9.53
C ASP A 668 22.63 26.26 8.88
N LYS A 669 22.54 25.22 9.72
CA LYS A 669 22.36 23.83 9.34
C LYS A 669 21.32 23.20 10.27
N VAL A 670 20.23 22.66 9.72
CA VAL A 670 19.20 21.97 10.51
C VAL A 670 19.00 20.55 9.99
N LEU A 671 19.06 19.56 10.87
CA LEU A 671 18.70 18.18 10.59
C LEU A 671 17.31 17.90 11.17
N ALA A 672 16.38 17.51 10.29
CA ALA A 672 15.06 17.01 10.63
C ALA A 672 15.04 15.48 10.45
N ASP A 673 15.66 14.78 11.40
CA ASP A 673 15.64 13.30 11.49
C ASP A 673 14.37 12.84 12.19
N VAL A 674 13.26 12.83 11.45
CA VAL A 674 11.93 12.76 12.05
C VAL A 674 11.55 11.35 12.50
N PRO A 675 10.68 11.21 13.53
CA PRO A 675 10.10 9.92 13.86
C PRO A 675 9.30 9.38 12.67
N CYS A 676 9.50 8.11 12.33
CA CYS A 676 8.85 7.42 11.21
C CYS A 676 8.53 5.97 11.59
N LEU A 677 7.97 5.20 10.65
CA LEU A 677 7.70 3.77 10.83
C LEU A 677 8.92 2.96 11.27
N SER A 678 10.14 3.44 10.98
CA SER A 678 11.40 2.76 11.33
C SER A 678 11.38 1.31 10.87
N ASP A 679 11.25 1.09 9.56
CA ASP A 679 10.79 -0.17 8.97
C ASP A 679 11.56 -1.40 9.48
N ARG A 680 12.89 -1.28 9.57
CA ARG A 680 13.76 -2.34 10.08
C ARG A 680 13.53 -2.64 11.56
N LEU A 681 13.40 -1.60 12.39
CA LEU A 681 13.12 -1.76 13.82
C LEU A 681 11.74 -2.41 14.02
N SER A 682 10.76 -1.99 13.22
CA SER A 682 9.39 -2.50 13.27
C SER A 682 9.26 -3.97 12.87
N VAL A 683 10.16 -4.54 12.08
CA VAL A 683 10.19 -6.00 11.83
C VAL A 683 11.08 -6.77 12.82
N GLY A 684 11.99 -6.09 13.52
CA GLY A 684 12.97 -6.71 14.40
C GLY A 684 12.61 -6.73 15.88
N GLN A 685 11.64 -5.91 16.33
CA GLN A 685 11.29 -5.76 17.74
C GLN A 685 9.77 -5.63 17.94
N ASP A 686 9.22 -6.41 18.87
CA ASP A 686 7.78 -6.34 19.20
C ASP A 686 7.45 -5.33 20.31
N GLU A 687 8.35 -5.09 21.26
CA GLU A 687 8.08 -4.19 22.39
C GLU A 687 8.08 -2.71 21.97
N GLY A 688 6.97 -2.00 22.21
CA GLY A 688 6.86 -0.58 21.87
C GLY A 688 6.77 -0.34 20.37
N ASN A 689 6.41 -1.38 19.61
CA ASN A 689 6.34 -1.35 18.17
C ASN A 689 5.15 -0.51 17.70
N LEU A 690 5.36 0.32 16.69
CA LEU A 690 4.32 1.22 16.17
C LEU A 690 3.17 0.47 15.47
N PHE A 691 3.37 -0.82 15.15
CA PHE A 691 2.37 -1.72 14.58
C PHE A 691 1.49 -2.42 15.62
N GLU A 692 1.67 -2.12 16.91
CA GLU A 692 0.69 -2.46 17.95
C GLU A 692 -0.66 -1.79 17.67
N LEU A 693 -1.76 -2.50 17.96
CA LEU A 693 -3.12 -2.01 17.70
C LEU A 693 -3.41 -0.65 18.34
N GLN A 694 -2.81 -0.38 19.51
CA GLN A 694 -2.97 0.86 20.26
C GLN A 694 -2.27 2.07 19.61
N HIS A 695 -1.40 1.84 18.63
CA HIS A 695 -0.59 2.88 17.97
C HIS A 695 -1.04 3.17 16.54
N THR A 696 -2.12 2.56 16.08
CA THR A 696 -2.68 2.73 14.73
C THR A 696 -2.90 4.21 14.38
N GLN A 697 -3.57 4.99 15.24
CA GLN A 697 -3.80 6.42 14.98
C GLN A 697 -2.48 7.20 14.92
N LYS A 698 -1.56 6.93 15.86
CA LYS A 698 -0.23 7.58 15.87
C LYS A 698 0.55 7.30 14.59
N ARG A 699 0.40 6.11 14.02
CA ARG A 699 1.01 5.70 12.75
C ARG A 699 0.41 6.45 11.56
N LEU A 700 -0.92 6.60 11.55
CA LEU A 700 -1.61 7.36 10.50
C LEU A 700 -1.25 8.86 10.54
N ASP A 701 -1.06 9.41 11.74
CA ASP A 701 -0.72 10.83 11.93
C ASP A 701 0.77 11.14 11.64
N LEU A 702 1.61 10.13 11.38
CA LEU A 702 3.06 10.32 11.19
C LEU A 702 3.40 11.31 10.08
N PRO A 703 2.87 11.21 8.85
CA PRO A 703 3.20 12.19 7.80
C PRO A 703 2.83 13.63 8.18
N GLN A 704 1.71 13.83 8.89
CA GLN A 704 1.31 15.15 9.39
C GLN A 704 2.29 15.67 10.44
N LEU A 705 2.70 14.80 11.38
CA LEU A 705 3.70 15.12 12.40
C LEU A 705 5.04 15.52 11.76
N GLN A 706 5.50 14.72 10.79
CA GLN A 706 6.75 14.94 10.05
C GLN A 706 6.71 16.26 9.27
N THR A 707 5.57 16.55 8.62
CA THR A 707 5.34 17.82 7.91
C THR A 707 5.47 19.02 8.85
N LYS A 708 4.87 18.96 10.04
CA LYS A 708 4.97 20.03 11.06
C LYS A 708 6.42 20.24 11.53
N ILE A 709 7.16 19.16 11.76
CA ILE A 709 8.57 19.24 12.16
C ILE A 709 9.42 19.85 11.05
N LEU A 710 9.21 19.45 9.79
CA LEU A 710 9.94 19.99 8.66
C LEU A 710 9.64 21.48 8.43
N ILE A 711 8.39 21.92 8.59
CA ILE A 711 8.03 23.34 8.56
C ILE A 711 8.81 24.11 9.62
N ASN A 712 8.85 23.63 10.86
CA ASN A 712 9.64 24.28 11.91
C ASN A 712 11.15 24.25 11.62
N ALA A 713 11.67 23.19 11.01
CA ALA A 713 13.07 23.11 10.60
C ALA A 713 13.40 24.18 9.54
N LEU A 714 12.52 24.37 8.56
CA LEU A 714 12.64 25.43 7.55
C LEU A 714 12.56 26.83 8.18
N ARG A 715 11.67 27.04 9.15
CA ARG A 715 11.55 28.29 9.90
C ARG A 715 12.81 28.58 10.74
N SER A 716 13.44 27.54 11.28
CA SER A 716 14.64 27.62 12.12
C SER A 716 15.94 27.84 11.35
N ALA A 717 16.04 27.33 10.13
CA ALA A 717 17.18 27.59 9.27
C ALA A 717 17.25 29.08 8.91
N ARG A 718 18.45 29.66 8.95
CA ARG A 718 18.66 31.03 8.51
C ARG A 718 18.43 31.19 7.01
N VAL A 719 18.18 32.40 6.54
CA VAL A 719 18.21 32.70 5.09
C VAL A 719 19.61 32.40 4.54
N GLY A 720 19.69 31.57 3.50
CA GLY A 720 20.93 31.01 2.98
C GLY A 720 21.46 29.80 3.75
N GLY A 721 20.74 29.33 4.78
CA GLY A 721 21.00 28.07 5.49
C GLY A 721 20.41 26.87 4.74
N SER A 722 20.70 25.66 5.25
CA SER A 722 20.18 24.42 4.67
C SER A 722 19.55 23.49 5.70
N VAL A 723 18.49 22.80 5.28
CA VAL A 723 17.80 21.77 6.03
C VAL A 723 17.99 20.44 5.34
N VAL A 724 18.37 19.40 6.09
CA VAL A 724 18.30 18.01 5.62
C VAL A 724 17.17 17.32 6.35
N TYR A 725 16.25 16.76 5.58
CA TYR A 725 15.20 15.90 6.06
C TYR A 725 15.62 14.44 5.88
N SER A 726 15.47 13.62 6.92
CA SER A 726 15.77 12.19 6.84
C SER A 726 14.75 11.33 7.57
N THR A 727 14.55 10.12 7.03
CA THR A 727 13.74 9.07 7.64
C THR A 727 14.41 7.71 7.42
N CYS A 728 14.12 6.74 8.29
CA CYS A 728 14.50 5.34 8.09
C CYS A 728 13.31 4.49 7.63
N THR A 729 12.55 4.99 6.65
CA THR A 729 11.41 4.28 6.03
C THR A 729 11.49 4.33 4.51
N LEU A 730 11.03 3.26 3.86
CA LEU A 730 10.89 3.18 2.40
C LEU A 730 9.60 3.87 1.91
N SER A 731 8.72 4.29 2.82
CA SER A 731 7.39 4.83 2.53
C SER A 731 7.42 6.19 1.81
N PRO A 732 6.93 6.29 0.55
CA PRO A 732 6.90 7.57 -0.19
C PRO A 732 6.03 8.64 0.48
N SER A 733 4.95 8.23 1.17
CA SER A 733 4.05 9.14 1.90
C SER A 733 4.70 9.80 3.11
N GLN A 734 5.76 9.21 3.66
CA GLN A 734 6.59 9.80 4.71
C GLN A 734 7.87 10.44 4.15
N ASN A 735 8.14 10.30 2.86
CA ASN A 735 9.36 10.80 2.23
C ASN A 735 9.01 11.98 1.33
N GLU A 736 8.82 11.76 0.03
CA GLU A 736 8.60 12.82 -0.95
C GLU A 736 7.34 13.63 -0.67
N ALA A 737 6.24 12.99 -0.23
CA ALA A 737 4.99 13.69 0.07
C ALA A 737 5.15 14.69 1.23
N VAL A 738 5.94 14.35 2.26
CA VAL A 738 6.22 15.26 3.38
C VAL A 738 7.02 16.47 2.92
N ILE A 739 8.01 16.28 2.03
CA ILE A 739 8.78 17.38 1.45
C ILE A 739 7.84 18.34 0.72
N GLU A 740 7.01 17.81 -0.18
CA GLU A 740 6.09 18.63 -0.98
C GLU A 740 5.12 19.42 -0.09
N ASN A 741 4.49 18.74 0.86
CA ASN A 741 3.51 19.35 1.75
C ASN A 741 4.14 20.42 2.63
N ALA A 742 5.31 20.15 3.22
CA ALA A 742 5.99 21.11 4.07
C ALA A 742 6.44 22.35 3.29
N VAL A 743 6.92 22.18 2.06
CA VAL A 743 7.34 23.30 1.21
C VAL A 743 6.15 24.16 0.78
N ALA A 744 5.03 23.55 0.35
CA ALA A 744 3.80 24.30 0.02
C ALA A 744 3.39 25.19 1.18
N ILE A 745 3.29 24.59 2.36
CA ILE A 745 2.78 25.25 3.55
C ILE A 745 3.78 26.34 4.00
N ALA A 746 5.08 26.04 3.96
CA ALA A 746 6.13 26.99 4.30
C ALA A 746 6.09 28.24 3.40
N GLU A 747 5.89 28.06 2.09
CA GLU A 747 5.79 29.16 1.14
C GLU A 747 4.48 29.95 1.33
N GLN A 748 3.33 29.26 1.35
CA GLN A 748 2.02 29.90 1.40
C GLN A 748 1.76 30.65 2.71
N GLN A 749 2.18 30.08 3.85
CA GLN A 749 1.81 30.62 5.17
C GLN A 749 2.91 31.42 5.84
N PHE A 750 4.17 31.08 5.57
CA PHE A 750 5.32 31.71 6.22
C PHE A 750 6.19 32.50 5.24
N GLY A 751 5.89 32.49 3.94
CA GLY A 751 6.65 33.19 2.91
C GLY A 751 8.07 32.67 2.73
N ILE A 752 8.34 31.44 3.19
CA ILE A 752 9.65 30.80 3.12
C ILE A 752 9.80 30.14 1.76
N LYS A 753 10.73 30.64 0.95
CA LYS A 753 11.07 30.04 -0.34
C LYS A 753 12.27 29.13 -0.19
N VAL A 754 12.22 27.96 -0.81
CA VAL A 754 13.30 26.96 -0.77
C VAL A 754 13.59 26.38 -2.15
N VAL A 755 14.78 25.84 -2.30
CA VAL A 755 15.24 25.09 -3.48
C VAL A 755 15.79 23.75 -3.02
N GLU A 756 15.56 22.69 -3.81
CA GLU A 756 16.19 21.40 -3.57
C GLU A 756 17.66 21.43 -3.99
N GLU A 757 18.55 20.91 -3.13
CA GLU A 757 19.94 20.64 -3.51
C GLU A 757 20.07 19.18 -3.97
N SER A 758 20.32 18.98 -5.25
CA SER A 758 20.42 17.65 -5.89
C SER A 758 21.57 16.84 -5.31
N LEU A 759 21.26 15.75 -4.61
CA LEU A 759 22.22 14.82 -4.02
C LEU A 759 22.74 13.76 -5.00
N SER A 760 22.57 13.96 -6.31
CA SER A 760 22.99 13.03 -7.37
C SER A 760 24.47 12.68 -7.31
N LEU A 761 25.35 13.65 -7.04
CA LEU A 761 26.78 13.42 -6.88
C LEU A 761 27.08 12.50 -5.66
N LEU A 762 26.31 12.64 -4.58
CA LEU A 762 26.50 11.84 -3.35
C LEU A 762 26.09 10.40 -3.60
N LYS A 763 24.92 10.24 -4.23
CA LYS A 763 24.41 8.96 -4.70
C LYS A 763 25.43 8.26 -5.58
N ASN A 764 25.99 8.95 -6.58
CA ASN A 764 26.96 8.36 -7.50
C ASN A 764 28.27 7.95 -6.81
N HIS A 765 28.83 8.81 -5.94
CA HIS A 765 30.05 8.46 -5.21
C HIS A 765 29.84 7.28 -4.26
N LEU A 766 28.73 7.25 -3.52
CA LEU A 766 28.42 6.16 -2.59
C LEU A 766 28.07 4.86 -3.33
N ALA A 767 27.32 4.92 -4.42
CA ALA A 767 27.03 3.76 -5.26
C ALA A 767 28.30 3.17 -5.89
N ALA A 768 29.25 4.02 -6.31
CA ALA A 768 30.53 3.59 -6.89
C ALA A 768 31.41 2.79 -5.92
N THR A 769 31.21 2.92 -4.60
CA THR A 769 31.88 2.06 -3.62
C THR A 769 31.43 0.60 -3.67
N GLY A 770 30.26 0.33 -4.27
CA GLY A 770 29.61 -0.98 -4.25
C GLY A 770 28.96 -1.35 -2.92
N LEU A 771 29.04 -0.47 -1.92
CA LEU A 771 28.49 -0.66 -0.57
C LEU A 771 27.08 -0.10 -0.40
N TYR A 772 26.63 0.79 -1.28
CA TYR A 772 25.31 1.40 -1.21
C TYR A 772 24.49 1.06 -2.46
N ARG A 773 23.21 0.71 -2.26
CA ARG A 773 22.20 0.63 -3.31
C ARG A 773 21.19 1.74 -3.08
N PHE A 774 20.84 2.44 -4.15
CA PHE A 774 19.87 3.53 -4.10
C PHE A 774 18.65 3.19 -4.96
N ASN A 775 17.50 3.78 -4.64
CA ASN A 775 16.36 3.77 -5.54
C ASN A 775 16.60 4.74 -6.71
N ASP A 776 16.29 4.31 -7.92
CA ASP A 776 16.38 5.14 -9.13
C ASP A 776 15.07 5.87 -9.43
N GLU A 777 13.96 5.43 -8.83
CA GLU A 777 12.61 5.98 -9.07
C GLU A 777 12.24 7.13 -8.13
N THR A 778 13.09 7.42 -7.13
CA THR A 778 12.90 8.53 -6.18
C THR A 778 12.95 9.86 -6.91
N GLN A 779 11.85 10.63 -6.82
CA GLN A 779 11.69 11.88 -7.55
C GLN A 779 12.43 13.05 -6.88
N ARG A 780 12.53 13.03 -5.54
CA ARG A 780 13.18 14.08 -4.74
C ARG A 780 14.09 13.48 -3.69
N GLY A 781 15.26 14.07 -3.52
CA GLY A 781 16.28 13.53 -2.64
C GLY A 781 16.79 12.17 -3.12
N ILE A 782 17.25 11.34 -2.18
CA ILE A 782 17.82 10.01 -2.44
C ILE A 782 17.31 9.02 -1.39
N LEU A 783 17.11 7.77 -1.79
CA LEU A 783 16.68 6.69 -0.91
C LEU A 783 17.69 5.53 -0.95
N VAL A 784 18.34 5.26 0.17
CA VAL A 784 19.20 4.08 0.36
C VAL A 784 18.31 2.86 0.59
N LEU A 785 18.50 1.84 -0.26
CA LEU A 785 17.76 0.58 -0.19
C LEU A 785 18.59 -0.50 0.52
N PRO A 786 17.99 -1.25 1.47
CA PRO A 786 18.59 -2.47 2.00
C PRO A 786 18.89 -3.47 0.88
N PHE A 787 20.10 -4.04 0.88
CA PHE A 787 20.45 -5.12 -0.05
C PHE A 787 21.50 -6.05 0.58
N LEU A 788 21.37 -7.36 0.34
CA LEU A 788 22.15 -8.38 1.07
C LEU A 788 23.68 -8.21 1.02
N PRO A 789 24.31 -7.86 -0.12
CA PRO A 789 25.75 -7.63 -0.16
C PRO A 789 26.27 -6.53 0.77
N SER A 790 25.44 -5.55 1.15
CA SER A 790 25.76 -4.50 2.13
C SER A 790 24.45 -3.96 2.71
N ASN A 791 24.03 -4.54 3.83
CA ASN A 791 22.66 -4.40 4.35
C ASN A 791 22.46 -3.10 5.15
N PHE A 792 22.58 -1.95 4.48
CA PHE A 792 22.41 -0.62 5.08
C PHE A 792 21.02 -0.03 4.84
N GLY A 793 20.62 0.89 5.71
CA GLY A 793 19.33 1.56 5.63
C GLY A 793 18.16 0.66 6.03
N PRO A 794 16.91 1.03 5.69
CA PRO A 794 16.54 2.08 4.73
C PRO A 794 16.87 3.48 5.24
N MET A 795 17.21 4.40 4.33
CA MET A 795 17.47 5.80 4.67
C MET A 795 17.06 6.73 3.53
N TYR A 796 16.03 7.54 3.74
CA TYR A 796 15.67 8.64 2.86
C TYR A 796 16.39 9.91 3.28
N VAL A 797 16.88 10.69 2.31
CA VAL A 797 17.54 11.97 2.55
C VAL A 797 17.15 12.97 1.47
N CYS A 798 16.60 14.11 1.87
CA CYS A 798 16.35 15.25 1.00
C CYS A 798 16.99 16.51 1.58
N LYS A 799 17.64 17.30 0.73
CA LYS A 799 18.30 18.54 1.13
C LYS A 799 17.61 19.74 0.54
N LEU A 800 17.23 20.67 1.40
CA LEU A 800 16.56 21.91 1.07
C LEU A 800 17.46 23.08 1.46
N HIS A 801 17.53 24.09 0.60
CA HIS A 801 18.22 25.34 0.89
C HIS A 801 17.22 26.49 0.96
N ARG A 802 17.30 27.26 2.05
CA ARG A 802 16.38 28.37 2.29
C ARG A 802 16.84 29.62 1.55
N LEU A 803 15.98 30.11 0.67
CA LEU A 803 16.22 31.29 -0.17
C LEU A 803 15.70 32.58 0.47
N LYS A 804 14.58 32.50 1.19
CA LYS A 804 13.91 33.63 1.85
C LYS A 804 13.30 33.22 3.18
#